data_AF-A0A6P9C3G9-F1
#
_entry.id   AF-A0A6P9C3G9-F1
#
_cell.length_a   1.000
_cell.length_b   1.000
_cell.length_c   1.000
_cell.angle_alpha   90.00
_cell.angle_beta   90.00
_cell.angle_gamma   90.00
#
_symmetry.space_group_name_H-M   'P 1'
#
loop_
_entity.id
_entity.type
_entity.pdbx_description
1 polymer ?
#
loop_
_entity_poly.entity_id
_entity_poly.type
_entity_poly.pdbx_seq_one_letter_code
_entity_poly.pdbx_strand_id
1 'polypeptide(L)'
;MADSSSDSDNIRRRIGRRGPIRATRIRNHGTEDVAEKIHTLANTLQDANWNLKHVDQMLGQYREYNNEQAETIANLKETLEESLGQMKNQRLLRNSGVRSASLSSLYASDLDGGTPEVHHVKPTSPLRDYRATLGTRPRRSRSAVRFVDQQGKLDQLHSLHQSLRDVSSEQIRLGEDLTRELSRRNRSDAEMKKRLEDISGRLDESQRQETVSERVERRLQEIEREIRSERQLVERRQDQLGHMSVHLQEALKQQDAKANGAEIVLKNRIAKMEDEKSKLEQVLEHSRRKLDHSESNREILLHQIEDLRSQLLRAEEDRLTLQHQISQVSKHHQSNLDEQQDDRRKQRVVERSDPEKQEMEKQIWELRAQLNHSAVMSEIEELQRCVERKDKEKLQLVMQMEALTADLEKRDHQQQRMMSQLKEIQSNYKICENECRAAELQVTELGQQLEESIKEAEKYLAEFKQSEVLRLETEKKKEELKLKAQESIRFWKLRCKKLEHGKEKQTELHSQLMEKNNLVLKEKDELKSQLLSTMHQMENLQKELTDVLEKRARQEEELHCKEMKLSEARSLQMTLEQDTRDVRKTVDNLENKLQKEILIQTQIRTEKQHLEEELANINGIHEKDQARLSEMQEVIKNLSAVRADLANQIAEEKKSKKEMVKSAMELQKQIESVQEEMSTINKQLKLERDVHKQELGELRSELKQMKTKHDQRVQEMMKLFNQEKEEAVNHIGMLKSELVDERNFVKAHRRQVEKMKIECDKLTAELTHKEEENAKIKRKCNIIKQELDEKEVVRK
;
A
#
# COMPACT_ATOMS: atom_id res chain seq x y z
N MET A 1 29.58 -45.24 6.11
CA MET A 1 30.64 -45.50 5.09
C MET A 1 31.57 -44.30 5.08
N ALA A 2 32.71 -44.45 4.39
CA ALA A 2 33.64 -43.39 3.98
C ALA A 2 32.95 -42.13 3.40
N ASP A 3 33.56 -40.95 3.38
CA ASP A 3 34.80 -40.47 4.03
C ASP A 3 34.83 -38.92 3.96
N SER A 4 35.63 -38.27 4.83
CA SER A 4 36.27 -36.95 4.60
C SER A 4 35.36 -35.70 4.45
N SER A 5 35.81 -34.46 4.73
CA SER A 5 37.12 -33.97 5.24
C SER A 5 36.98 -32.53 5.79
N SER A 6 37.76 -32.20 6.84
CA SER A 6 38.47 -30.92 7.12
C SER A 6 37.76 -29.55 6.99
N ASP A 7 37.90 -28.59 7.91
CA ASP A 7 38.37 -28.68 9.29
C ASP A 7 37.80 -27.56 10.18
N SER A 8 37.85 -27.82 11.49
CA SER A 8 37.20 -27.02 12.54
C SER A 8 37.94 -25.73 12.93
N ASP A 9 37.17 -24.67 13.22
CA ASP A 9 37.51 -23.72 14.27
C ASP A 9 37.89 -24.45 15.57
N ASN A 10 38.83 -23.92 16.37
CA ASN A 10 38.91 -24.33 17.77
C ASN A 10 39.34 -23.23 18.75
N ILE A 11 38.68 -23.23 19.92
CA ILE A 11 38.65 -22.11 20.87
C ILE A 11 39.24 -22.57 22.20
N ARG A 12 40.15 -21.77 22.82
CA ARG A 12 40.18 -21.60 24.31
C ARG A 12 41.10 -20.48 24.86
N ARG A 13 40.45 -19.35 25.16
CA ARG A 13 40.36 -18.68 26.47
C ARG A 13 41.59 -18.64 27.44
N ARG A 14 41.96 -17.39 27.79
CA ARG A 14 42.12 -16.78 29.16
C ARG A 14 43.55 -16.57 29.70
N ILE A 15 43.69 -15.49 30.49
CA ILE A 15 44.83 -15.06 31.36
C ILE A 15 46.04 -14.47 30.58
N GLY A 16 46.74 -13.41 31.02
CA GLY A 16 46.42 -12.43 32.07
C GLY A 16 47.62 -11.74 32.75
N ARG A 17 47.87 -10.45 32.41
CA ARG A 17 48.80 -9.47 33.05
C ARG A 17 50.33 -9.68 32.95
N ARG A 18 51.03 -8.53 33.11
CA ARG A 18 52.48 -8.27 33.30
C ARG A 18 53.42 -8.50 32.09
N GLY A 19 54.09 -7.43 31.68
CA GLY A 19 55.38 -7.47 30.99
C GLY A 19 56.57 -7.44 31.96
N PRO A 20 57.81 -7.69 31.50
CA PRO A 20 59.00 -7.81 32.35
C PRO A 20 59.79 -6.50 32.50
N ILE A 21 60.66 -6.45 33.52
CA ILE A 21 61.57 -5.32 33.80
C ILE A 21 63.01 -5.84 33.88
N ARG A 22 63.93 -5.17 33.14
CA ARG A 22 65.40 -5.10 33.25
C ARG A 22 66.23 -6.37 33.50
N ALA A 23 67.32 -6.47 32.72
CA ALA A 23 68.64 -6.80 33.27
C ALA A 23 69.69 -5.87 32.65
N THR A 24 70.64 -5.36 33.44
CA THR A 24 71.70 -4.45 33.00
C THR A 24 73.08 -5.10 33.15
N ARG A 25 73.95 -4.97 32.14
CA ARG A 25 75.40 -5.03 32.30
C ARG A 25 76.07 -3.92 31.51
N ILE A 26 77.10 -3.32 32.12
CA ILE A 26 77.84 -2.17 31.61
C ILE A 26 79.15 -2.68 31.00
N ARG A 27 79.53 -2.17 29.83
CA ARG A 27 80.93 -2.14 29.36
C ARG A 27 81.14 -0.88 28.51
N ASN A 28 82.31 -0.26 28.64
CA ASN A 28 82.49 1.15 28.28
C ASN A 28 82.99 1.34 26.84
N HIS A 29 82.12 1.80 25.94
CA HIS A 29 82.48 2.48 24.68
C HIS A 29 81.50 3.64 24.47
N GLY A 30 81.74 4.78 25.13
CA GLY A 30 80.73 5.82 25.34
C GLY A 30 80.78 7.05 24.43
N THR A 31 81.72 7.12 23.48
CA THR A 31 81.98 8.32 22.67
C THR A 31 81.80 8.06 21.18
N GLU A 32 82.51 7.08 20.61
CA GLU A 32 82.39 6.70 19.18
C GLU A 32 80.97 6.22 18.86
N ASP A 33 80.41 5.31 19.68
CA ASP A 33 79.05 4.77 19.57
C ASP A 33 77.94 5.84 19.72
N VAL A 34 78.26 7.03 20.26
CA VAL A 34 77.37 8.20 20.31
C VAL A 34 77.61 9.11 19.10
N ALA A 35 78.87 9.33 18.72
CA ALA A 35 79.23 10.09 17.53
C ALA A 35 78.66 9.44 16.25
N GLU A 36 78.76 8.13 16.09
CA GLU A 36 78.17 7.38 14.97
C GLU A 36 76.64 7.50 14.94
N LYS A 37 75.97 7.47 16.11
CA LYS A 37 74.52 7.70 16.19
C LYS A 37 74.13 9.14 15.84
N ILE A 38 74.96 10.11 16.18
CA ILE A 38 74.78 11.51 15.75
C ILE A 38 75.05 11.67 14.25
N HIS A 39 76.05 10.99 13.67
CA HIS A 39 76.33 11.05 12.23
C HIS A 39 75.27 10.31 11.40
N THR A 40 74.75 9.18 11.87
CA THR A 40 73.63 8.49 11.20
C THR A 40 72.31 9.25 11.34
N LEU A 41 72.07 9.93 12.47
CA LEU A 41 70.95 10.89 12.58
C LEU A 41 71.15 12.12 11.68
N ALA A 42 72.37 12.67 11.60
CA ALA A 42 72.68 13.79 10.70
C ALA A 42 72.48 13.40 9.23
N ASN A 43 73.00 12.24 8.82
CA ASN A 43 72.82 11.71 7.46
C ASN A 43 71.35 11.45 7.16
N THR A 44 70.60 10.76 8.03
CA THR A 44 69.16 10.50 7.78
C THR A 44 68.31 11.78 7.81
N LEU A 45 68.68 12.79 8.59
CA LEU A 45 68.06 14.13 8.52
C LEU A 45 68.45 14.89 7.25
N GLN A 46 69.67 14.70 6.76
CA GLN A 46 70.16 15.31 5.51
C GLN A 46 69.53 14.64 4.27
N ASP A 47 69.36 13.32 4.30
CA ASP A 47 68.61 12.54 3.31
C ASP A 47 67.13 12.92 3.34
N ALA A 48 66.52 13.09 4.52
CA ALA A 48 65.16 13.60 4.64
C ALA A 48 65.04 15.04 4.09
N ASN A 49 66.02 15.91 4.33
CA ASN A 49 66.08 17.26 3.78
C ASN A 49 66.24 17.25 2.24
N TRP A 50 67.03 16.32 1.70
CA TRP A 50 67.20 16.12 0.26
C TRP A 50 65.93 15.58 -0.39
N ASN A 51 65.27 14.59 0.22
CA ASN A 51 63.99 14.06 -0.22
C ASN A 51 62.88 15.12 -0.17
N LEU A 52 62.83 15.96 0.87
CA LEU A 52 61.89 17.09 0.95
C LEU A 52 62.14 18.10 -0.19
N LYS A 53 63.40 18.48 -0.46
CA LYS A 53 63.75 19.36 -1.59
C LYS A 53 63.43 18.75 -2.95
N HIS A 54 63.59 17.44 -3.11
CA HIS A 54 63.22 16.74 -4.33
C HIS A 54 61.69 16.70 -4.50
N VAL A 55 60.93 16.47 -3.42
CA VAL A 55 59.46 16.60 -3.42
C VAL A 55 59.03 18.03 -3.72
N ASP A 56 59.68 19.05 -3.17
CA ASP A 56 59.40 20.46 -3.50
C ASP A 56 59.69 20.78 -4.98
N GLN A 57 60.75 20.21 -5.58
CA GLN A 57 61.01 20.33 -7.02
C GLN A 57 59.94 19.62 -7.86
N MET A 58 59.53 18.40 -7.50
CA MET A 58 58.45 17.68 -8.19
C MET A 58 57.12 18.44 -8.07
N LEU A 59 56.81 18.99 -6.89
CA LEU A 59 55.65 19.86 -6.67
C LEU A 59 55.77 21.20 -7.42
N GLY A 60 56.98 21.69 -7.68
CA GLY A 60 57.27 22.79 -8.59
C GLY A 60 56.85 22.45 -10.02
N GLN A 61 57.36 21.33 -10.55
CA GLN A 61 57.02 20.84 -11.89
C GLN A 61 55.51 20.58 -12.05
N TYR A 62 54.83 20.02 -11.03
CA TYR A 62 53.37 19.87 -11.06
C TYR A 62 52.61 21.20 -11.05
N ARG A 63 53.14 22.25 -10.41
CA ARG A 63 52.57 23.61 -10.51
C ARG A 63 52.81 24.21 -11.89
N GLU A 64 54.01 24.03 -12.45
CA GLU A 64 54.37 24.49 -13.79
C GLU A 64 53.47 23.84 -14.85
N TYR A 65 53.35 22.51 -14.86
CA TYR A 65 52.40 21.79 -15.73
C TYR A 65 50.94 22.21 -15.52
N ASN A 66 50.52 22.47 -14.27
CA ASN A 66 49.15 22.94 -14.00
C ASN A 66 48.94 24.40 -14.46
N ASN A 67 49.99 25.23 -14.46
CA ASN A 67 49.95 26.59 -15.00
C ASN A 67 49.92 26.55 -16.53
N GLU A 68 50.73 25.73 -17.19
CA GLU A 68 50.67 25.50 -18.64
C GLU A 68 49.29 24.95 -19.07
N GLN A 69 48.69 24.08 -18.28
CA GLN A 69 47.30 23.62 -18.49
C GLN A 69 46.29 24.75 -18.25
N ALA A 70 46.48 25.61 -17.25
CA ALA A 70 45.61 26.76 -17.03
C ALA A 70 45.72 27.81 -18.17
N GLU A 71 46.93 28.05 -18.69
CA GLU A 71 47.21 28.95 -19.82
C GLU A 71 46.67 28.38 -21.14
N THR A 72 46.86 27.09 -21.43
CA THR A 72 46.24 26.47 -22.61
C THR A 72 44.71 26.45 -22.51
N ILE A 73 44.13 26.25 -21.33
CA ILE A 73 42.68 26.41 -21.08
C ILE A 73 42.24 27.89 -21.22
N ALA A 74 43.07 28.86 -20.84
CA ALA A 74 42.79 30.28 -21.04
C ALA A 74 42.79 30.64 -22.53
N ASN A 75 43.81 30.21 -23.29
CA ASN A 75 43.90 30.43 -24.74
C ASN A 75 42.76 29.71 -25.50
N LEU A 76 42.31 28.53 -25.03
CA LEU A 76 41.11 27.86 -25.55
C LEU A 76 39.82 28.61 -25.22
N LYS A 77 39.72 29.28 -24.06
CA LYS A 77 38.59 30.16 -23.75
C LYS A 77 38.61 31.43 -24.60
N GLU A 78 39.79 32.06 -24.75
CA GLU A 78 39.96 33.25 -25.57
C GLU A 78 39.60 32.98 -27.03
N THR A 79 40.14 31.92 -27.64
CA THR A 79 39.77 31.52 -29.01
C THR A 79 38.30 31.09 -29.15
N LEU A 80 37.68 30.52 -28.11
CA LEU A 80 36.23 30.29 -28.08
C LEU A 80 35.43 31.60 -27.98
N GLU A 81 35.87 32.57 -27.18
CA GLU A 81 35.26 33.90 -27.06
C GLU A 81 35.44 34.73 -28.35
N GLU A 82 36.59 34.63 -29.01
CA GLU A 82 36.81 35.14 -30.36
C GLU A 82 35.88 34.48 -31.36
N SER A 83 35.73 33.15 -31.36
CA SER A 83 34.82 32.46 -32.29
C SER A 83 33.34 32.84 -32.02
N LEU A 84 32.96 33.03 -30.76
CA LEU A 84 31.65 33.56 -30.36
C LEU A 84 31.51 35.04 -30.75
N GLY A 85 32.58 35.82 -30.69
CA GLY A 85 32.66 37.19 -31.17
C GLY A 85 32.46 37.28 -32.69
N GLN A 86 33.18 36.47 -33.45
CA GLN A 86 33.03 36.32 -34.90
C GLN A 86 31.60 35.87 -35.26
N MET A 87 31.04 34.88 -34.56
CA MET A 87 29.66 34.43 -34.77
C MET A 87 28.61 35.49 -34.38
N LYS A 88 28.84 36.28 -33.32
CA LYS A 88 28.00 37.44 -32.96
C LYS A 88 28.10 38.53 -34.02
N ASN A 89 29.31 38.86 -34.47
CA ASN A 89 29.56 39.88 -35.50
C ASN A 89 28.97 39.47 -36.86
N GLN A 90 29.07 38.21 -37.23
CA GLN A 90 28.45 37.65 -38.44
C GLN A 90 26.92 37.68 -38.36
N ARG A 91 26.32 37.47 -37.17
CA ARG A 91 24.89 37.68 -36.92
C ARG A 91 24.51 39.18 -36.97
N LEU A 92 25.34 40.07 -36.41
CA LEU A 92 25.11 41.52 -36.43
C LEU A 92 25.16 42.09 -37.87
N LEU A 93 26.15 41.69 -38.67
CA LEU A 93 26.23 41.99 -40.11
C LEU A 93 24.98 41.51 -40.85
N ARG A 94 24.50 40.30 -40.57
CA ARG A 94 23.27 39.73 -41.16
C ARG A 94 21.98 40.43 -40.71
N ASN A 95 22.00 41.10 -39.55
CA ASN A 95 20.87 41.80 -38.95
C ASN A 95 20.91 43.34 -39.16
N SER A 96 21.78 43.83 -40.05
CA SER A 96 21.87 45.26 -40.40
C SER A 96 20.64 45.79 -41.15
N GLY A 97 19.80 44.89 -41.70
CA GLY A 97 18.47 45.19 -42.21
C GLY A 97 17.37 44.84 -41.21
N VAL A 98 16.41 45.77 -41.03
CA VAL A 98 15.18 45.67 -40.20
C VAL A 98 15.35 46.05 -38.71
N ARG A 99 15.23 47.36 -38.49
CA ARG A 99 14.44 48.06 -37.44
C ARG A 99 14.48 47.53 -35.99
N SER A 100 15.14 48.35 -35.17
CA SER A 100 15.15 48.38 -33.71
C SER A 100 13.79 48.22 -33.02
N ALA A 101 13.74 47.37 -31.98
CA ALA A 101 12.86 47.52 -30.82
C ALA A 101 13.62 46.96 -29.59
N SER A 102 13.57 47.67 -28.46
CA SER A 102 14.44 47.36 -27.31
C SER A 102 13.91 46.23 -26.44
N LEU A 103 14.78 45.29 -26.06
CA LEU A 103 14.54 44.37 -24.95
C LEU A 103 15.05 45.01 -23.65
N SER A 104 14.24 44.95 -22.58
CA SER A 104 14.68 45.34 -21.24
C SER A 104 14.06 44.40 -20.18
N SER A 105 14.92 43.97 -19.25
CA SER A 105 14.62 43.40 -17.93
C SER A 105 13.29 42.65 -17.73
N LEU A 106 13.32 41.31 -17.82
CA LEU A 106 12.35 40.48 -17.12
C LEU A 106 12.81 40.29 -15.67
N TYR A 107 11.98 40.70 -14.71
CA TYR A 107 12.06 40.29 -13.31
C TYR A 107 10.82 39.44 -12.99
N ALA A 108 10.94 38.49 -12.07
CA ALA A 108 9.84 37.58 -11.73
C ALA A 108 9.08 38.07 -10.50
N SER A 109 7.73 38.09 -10.58
CA SER A 109 6.84 37.79 -9.45
C SER A 109 5.39 37.62 -9.90
N ASP A 110 4.69 36.85 -9.07
CA ASP A 110 3.26 36.82 -8.77
C ASP A 110 2.21 36.41 -9.84
N LEU A 111 1.38 35.46 -9.39
CA LEU A 111 0.11 35.07 -9.97
C LEU A 111 -1.01 35.86 -9.28
N ASP A 112 -1.96 36.44 -10.03
CA ASP A 112 -3.43 36.33 -9.86
C ASP A 112 -4.16 37.34 -10.78
N GLY A 113 -5.49 37.23 -10.96
CA GLY A 113 -6.33 38.43 -11.12
C GLY A 113 -7.04 38.74 -12.45
N GLY A 114 -7.59 37.76 -13.19
CA GLY A 114 -8.57 37.98 -14.28
C GLY A 114 -8.03 38.61 -15.59
N THR A 115 -8.79 38.73 -16.69
CA THR A 115 -10.15 38.27 -17.04
C THR A 115 -10.17 37.81 -18.52
N PRO A 116 -11.09 36.92 -18.94
CA PRO A 116 -11.09 36.39 -20.31
C PRO A 116 -11.71 37.36 -21.34
N GLU A 117 -10.94 37.79 -22.33
CA GLU A 117 -11.46 38.58 -23.47
C GLU A 117 -12.03 37.68 -24.59
N VAL A 118 -13.00 38.21 -25.33
CA VAL A 118 -13.86 37.45 -26.24
C VAL A 118 -13.24 37.30 -27.63
N HIS A 119 -13.06 36.06 -28.09
CA HIS A 119 -12.82 35.76 -29.51
C HIS A 119 -13.92 34.84 -30.06
N HIS A 120 -14.68 35.37 -31.03
CA HIS A 120 -15.75 34.64 -31.70
C HIS A 120 -15.20 33.64 -32.74
N VAL A 121 -15.62 32.38 -32.64
CA VAL A 121 -15.56 31.42 -33.74
C VAL A 121 -16.97 30.91 -34.00
N LYS A 122 -17.43 30.95 -35.27
CA LYS A 122 -18.80 30.57 -35.64
C LYS A 122 -18.95 29.05 -35.69
N PRO A 123 -19.91 28.43 -34.97
CA PRO A 123 -20.22 27.01 -35.13
C PRO A 123 -21.16 26.78 -36.31
N THR A 124 -20.67 26.17 -37.40
CA THR A 124 -21.53 25.68 -38.49
C THR A 124 -22.10 24.30 -38.16
N SER A 125 -23.14 24.26 -37.34
CA SER A 125 -24.10 23.14 -37.37
C SER A 125 -25.13 23.38 -38.49
N PRO A 126 -25.76 22.31 -38.99
CA PRO A 126 -27.10 22.05 -38.48
C PRO A 126 -27.31 20.57 -38.15
N LEU A 127 -27.22 20.22 -36.87
CA LEU A 127 -27.84 19.00 -36.36
C LEU A 127 -29.31 19.35 -36.10
N ARG A 128 -30.25 18.79 -36.88
CA ARG A 128 -31.67 19.12 -36.74
C ARG A 128 -32.53 17.94 -36.28
N ASP A 129 -33.25 18.17 -35.19
CA ASP A 129 -34.53 17.58 -34.80
C ASP A 129 -34.70 16.04 -34.91
N TYR A 130 -34.35 15.34 -33.83
CA TYR A 130 -35.24 14.30 -33.29
C TYR A 130 -35.60 14.64 -31.84
N ARG A 131 -36.76 15.27 -31.65
CA ARG A 131 -37.35 15.51 -30.33
C ARG A 131 -37.99 14.21 -29.82
N ALA A 132 -37.89 13.95 -28.52
CA ALA A 132 -38.30 12.68 -27.93
C ALA A 132 -39.82 12.47 -27.89
N THR A 133 -40.24 11.23 -28.17
CA THR A 133 -41.48 10.65 -27.61
C THR A 133 -41.32 9.14 -27.39
N LEU A 134 -41.46 8.72 -26.13
CA LEU A 134 -42.09 7.47 -25.65
C LEU A 134 -41.78 6.11 -26.33
N GLY A 135 -41.19 5.20 -25.56
CA GLY A 135 -41.74 3.83 -25.46
C GLY A 135 -40.84 2.65 -25.87
N THR A 136 -40.73 1.67 -24.94
CA THR A 136 -40.65 0.21 -25.17
C THR A 136 -39.56 -0.44 -26.07
N ARG A 137 -38.85 -1.41 -25.47
CA ARG A 137 -38.21 -2.59 -26.12
C ARG A 137 -39.26 -3.39 -26.97
N PRO A 138 -38.92 -4.25 -27.98
CA PRO A 138 -37.80 -5.21 -27.93
C PRO A 138 -37.15 -5.73 -29.26
N ARG A 139 -36.19 -6.67 -29.11
CA ARG A 139 -35.86 -7.85 -29.97
C ARG A 139 -35.46 -7.70 -31.47
N ARG A 140 -34.14 -7.76 -31.69
CA ARG A 140 -33.37 -8.75 -32.50
C ARG A 140 -34.15 -9.79 -33.35
N SER A 141 -34.00 -9.72 -34.69
CA SER A 141 -34.06 -10.81 -35.70
C SER A 141 -33.15 -10.39 -36.88
N ARG A 142 -32.13 -11.13 -37.32
CA ARG A 142 -32.08 -12.41 -38.10
C ARG A 142 -32.67 -12.33 -39.51
N SER A 143 -31.84 -12.67 -40.50
CA SER A 143 -32.08 -12.62 -41.95
C SER A 143 -32.43 -13.99 -42.53
N ALA A 144 -33.11 -13.98 -43.69
CA ALA A 144 -33.34 -15.14 -44.55
C ALA A 144 -33.35 -14.69 -46.02
N VAL A 145 -32.86 -15.52 -46.94
CA VAL A 145 -32.66 -15.17 -48.36
C VAL A 145 -33.61 -15.98 -49.26
N ARG A 146 -34.13 -15.34 -50.31
CA ARG A 146 -34.76 -15.96 -51.49
C ARG A 146 -34.32 -15.19 -52.75
N PHE A 147 -34.37 -15.83 -53.91
CA PHE A 147 -33.92 -15.29 -55.21
C PHE A 147 -35.03 -15.37 -56.27
N VAL A 148 -34.85 -14.64 -57.39
CA VAL A 148 -35.72 -14.57 -58.59
C VAL A 148 -37.00 -13.74 -58.30
N ASP A 149 -37.46 -12.78 -59.13
CA ASP A 149 -37.61 -12.80 -60.59
C ASP A 149 -37.30 -11.47 -61.34
N GLN A 150 -37.42 -11.44 -62.67
CA GLN A 150 -36.47 -10.73 -63.54
C GLN A 150 -36.78 -9.28 -64.00
N GLN A 151 -38.03 -8.83 -64.04
CA GLN A 151 -38.36 -7.54 -64.71
C GLN A 151 -38.23 -6.30 -63.81
N GLY A 152 -38.50 -6.40 -62.50
CA GLY A 152 -38.32 -5.31 -61.53
C GLY A 152 -36.86 -5.11 -61.09
N LYS A 153 -35.90 -5.78 -61.74
CA LYS A 153 -34.51 -5.84 -61.29
C LYS A 153 -33.71 -4.58 -61.56
N LEU A 154 -34.10 -3.68 -62.47
CA LEU A 154 -33.28 -2.50 -62.77
C LEU A 154 -33.19 -1.54 -61.57
N ASP A 155 -34.30 -1.12 -60.98
CA ASP A 155 -34.27 -0.21 -59.82
C ASP A 155 -33.67 -0.88 -58.57
N GLN A 156 -33.88 -2.20 -58.40
CA GLN A 156 -33.22 -2.97 -57.35
C GLN A 156 -31.71 -3.12 -57.59
N LEU A 157 -31.26 -3.25 -58.84
CA LEU A 157 -29.85 -3.29 -59.21
C LEU A 157 -29.20 -1.90 -59.11
N HIS A 158 -29.92 -0.82 -59.42
CA HIS A 158 -29.47 0.55 -59.19
C HIS A 158 -29.38 0.85 -57.69
N SER A 159 -30.35 0.43 -56.88
CA SER A 159 -30.28 0.49 -55.41
C SER A 159 -29.13 -0.35 -54.85
N LEU A 160 -28.91 -1.56 -55.37
CA LEU A 160 -27.78 -2.41 -54.99
C LEU A 160 -26.44 -1.77 -55.38
N HIS A 161 -26.29 -1.29 -56.61
CA HIS A 161 -25.10 -0.57 -57.09
C HIS A 161 -24.86 0.74 -56.33
N GLN A 162 -25.92 1.44 -55.91
CA GLN A 162 -25.80 2.61 -55.05
C GLN A 162 -25.33 2.19 -53.66
N SER A 163 -25.95 1.19 -53.01
CA SER A 163 -25.48 0.68 -51.72
C SER A 163 -24.05 0.12 -51.75
N LEU A 164 -23.61 -0.46 -52.87
CA LEU A 164 -22.24 -0.90 -53.09
C LEU A 164 -21.28 0.28 -53.26
N ARG A 165 -21.70 1.37 -53.92
CA ARG A 165 -20.93 2.63 -54.00
C ARG A 165 -20.88 3.34 -52.66
N ASP A 166 -21.98 3.36 -51.91
CA ASP A 166 -22.08 3.95 -50.59
C ASP A 166 -21.16 3.19 -49.63
N VAL A 167 -21.27 1.85 -49.56
CA VAL A 167 -20.36 0.99 -48.77
C VAL A 167 -18.91 1.12 -49.23
N SER A 168 -18.63 1.22 -50.53
CA SER A 168 -17.28 1.47 -51.05
C SER A 168 -16.75 2.85 -50.61
N SER A 169 -17.58 3.89 -50.63
CA SER A 169 -17.24 5.21 -50.13
C SER A 169 -17.06 5.25 -48.60
N GLU A 170 -17.83 4.46 -47.85
CA GLU A 170 -17.65 4.31 -46.41
C GLU A 170 -16.40 3.50 -46.08
N GLN A 171 -16.05 2.49 -46.87
CA GLN A 171 -14.77 1.78 -46.76
C GLN A 171 -13.58 2.69 -47.05
N ILE A 172 -13.68 3.57 -48.06
CA ILE A 172 -12.66 4.60 -48.34
C ILE A 172 -12.59 5.61 -47.17
N ARG A 173 -13.72 6.15 -46.71
CA ARG A 173 -13.78 7.10 -45.58
C ARG A 173 -13.22 6.50 -44.29
N LEU A 174 -13.59 5.26 -43.97
CA LEU A 174 -13.06 4.51 -42.83
C LEU A 174 -11.57 4.18 -43.01
N GLY A 175 -11.11 3.90 -44.22
CA GLY A 175 -9.68 3.74 -44.54
C GLY A 175 -8.89 5.03 -44.30
N GLU A 176 -9.43 6.18 -44.73
CA GLU A 176 -8.86 7.49 -44.42
C GLU A 176 -8.91 7.80 -42.92
N ASP A 177 -10.02 7.52 -42.23
CA ASP A 177 -10.17 7.78 -40.80
C ASP A 177 -9.24 6.90 -39.95
N LEU A 178 -9.06 5.63 -40.32
CA LEU A 178 -8.03 4.76 -39.76
C LEU A 178 -6.63 5.29 -40.07
N THR A 179 -6.38 5.84 -41.26
CA THR A 179 -5.07 6.44 -41.62
C THR A 179 -4.81 7.74 -40.85
N ARG A 180 -5.86 8.56 -40.62
CA ARG A 180 -5.83 9.77 -39.79
C ARG A 180 -5.56 9.40 -38.32
N GLU A 181 -6.24 8.39 -37.78
CA GLU A 181 -6.08 7.96 -36.40
C GLU A 181 -4.76 7.21 -36.17
N LEU A 182 -4.27 6.40 -37.12
CA LEU A 182 -2.91 5.86 -37.11
C LEU A 182 -1.87 6.98 -37.14
N SER A 183 -2.06 8.03 -37.95
CA SER A 183 -1.17 9.19 -37.98
C SER A 183 -1.20 10.00 -36.67
N ARG A 184 -2.37 10.11 -36.04
CA ARG A 184 -2.55 10.73 -34.71
C ARG A 184 -1.90 9.89 -33.61
N ARG A 185 -2.09 8.58 -33.64
CA ARG A 185 -1.46 7.63 -32.72
C ARG A 185 0.04 7.64 -32.86
N ASN A 186 0.58 7.59 -34.09
CA ASN A 186 2.03 7.69 -34.33
C ASN A 186 2.61 9.01 -33.81
N ARG A 187 1.88 10.13 -33.89
CA ARG A 187 2.27 11.39 -33.23
C ARG A 187 2.23 11.27 -31.70
N SER A 188 1.15 10.74 -31.12
CA SER A 188 1.02 10.51 -29.67
C SER A 188 2.09 9.55 -29.12
N ASP A 189 2.43 8.50 -29.86
CA ASP A 189 3.44 7.50 -29.49
C ASP A 189 4.86 8.06 -29.68
N ALA A 190 5.08 8.95 -30.67
CA ALA A 190 6.33 9.70 -30.81
C ALA A 190 6.50 10.77 -29.71
N GLU A 191 5.43 11.49 -29.34
CA GLU A 191 5.41 12.39 -28.19
C GLU A 191 5.60 11.64 -26.87
N MET A 192 5.00 10.46 -26.71
CA MET A 192 5.18 9.62 -25.52
C MET A 192 6.59 9.06 -25.44
N LYS A 193 7.17 8.57 -26.56
CA LYS A 193 8.60 8.21 -26.63
C LYS A 193 9.48 9.39 -26.27
N LYS A 194 9.25 10.57 -26.87
CA LYS A 194 10.02 11.77 -26.55
C LYS A 194 9.88 12.16 -25.08
N ARG A 195 8.69 12.07 -24.47
CA ARG A 195 8.51 12.33 -23.02
C ARG A 195 9.25 11.30 -22.16
N LEU A 196 9.27 10.02 -22.56
CA LEU A 196 10.04 8.98 -21.87
C LEU A 196 11.56 9.18 -22.05
N GLU A 197 12.00 9.67 -23.20
CA GLU A 197 13.38 10.02 -23.52
C GLU A 197 13.83 11.31 -22.80
N ASP A 198 12.97 12.32 -22.70
CA ASP A 198 13.14 13.52 -21.86
C ASP A 198 13.19 13.14 -20.37
N ILE A 199 12.43 12.13 -19.93
CA ILE A 199 12.45 11.62 -18.54
C ILE A 199 13.69 10.76 -18.28
N SER A 200 14.11 9.92 -19.23
CA SER A 200 15.34 9.12 -19.14
C SER A 200 16.58 10.02 -19.14
N GLY A 201 16.61 11.02 -20.03
CA GLY A 201 17.63 12.06 -20.05
C GLY A 201 17.68 12.81 -18.72
N ARG A 202 16.53 13.22 -18.16
CA ARG A 202 16.47 13.81 -16.81
C ARG A 202 16.88 12.85 -15.70
N LEU A 203 16.72 11.54 -15.84
CA LEU A 203 17.16 10.54 -14.87
C LEU A 203 18.69 10.39 -14.94
N ASP A 204 19.24 10.26 -16.15
CA ASP A 204 20.69 10.25 -16.41
C ASP A 204 21.35 11.57 -15.98
N GLU A 205 20.73 12.73 -16.28
CA GLU A 205 21.16 14.03 -15.76
C GLU A 205 21.01 14.13 -14.24
N SER A 206 20.00 13.51 -13.62
CA SER A 206 19.86 13.47 -12.16
C SER A 206 20.80 12.47 -11.49
N GLN A 207 21.41 11.56 -12.25
CA GLN A 207 22.41 10.59 -11.79
C GLN A 207 23.85 11.03 -12.13
N ARG A 208 24.01 11.95 -13.10
CA ARG A 208 25.24 12.68 -13.43
C ARG A 208 25.37 14.01 -12.68
N GLN A 209 24.25 14.61 -12.27
CA GLN A 209 24.25 15.60 -11.21
C GLN A 209 24.65 14.89 -9.92
N GLU A 210 25.95 14.96 -9.63
CA GLU A 210 26.55 14.96 -8.29
C GLU A 210 25.62 14.41 -7.22
N THR A 211 25.76 13.13 -6.85
CA THR A 211 24.86 12.53 -5.86
C THR A 211 24.84 13.39 -4.59
N VAL A 212 23.72 13.39 -3.85
CA VAL A 212 23.59 14.25 -2.67
C VAL A 212 24.74 14.01 -1.68
N SER A 213 25.26 12.77 -1.61
CA SER A 213 26.51 12.42 -0.94
C SER A 213 27.72 13.19 -1.48
N GLU A 214 28.04 13.11 -2.78
CA GLU A 214 29.18 13.84 -3.38
C GLU A 214 29.07 15.36 -3.23
N ARG A 215 27.86 15.93 -3.31
CA ARG A 215 27.65 17.37 -3.15
C ARG A 215 27.85 17.80 -1.70
N VAL A 216 27.36 17.01 -0.75
CA VAL A 216 27.66 17.20 0.68
C VAL A 216 29.15 17.01 0.94
N GLU A 217 29.79 16.01 0.35
CA GLU A 217 31.21 15.73 0.51
C GLU A 217 32.08 16.88 -0.03
N ARG A 218 31.86 17.34 -1.26
CA ARG A 218 32.60 18.50 -1.79
C ARG A 218 32.32 19.78 -1.01
N ARG A 219 31.09 20.01 -0.52
CA ARG A 219 30.82 21.17 0.35
C ARG A 219 31.45 21.01 1.73
N LEU A 220 31.61 19.80 2.27
CA LEU A 220 32.39 19.52 3.48
C LEU A 220 33.88 19.75 3.25
N GLN A 221 34.46 19.19 2.17
CA GLN A 221 35.85 19.45 1.76
C GLN A 221 36.10 20.94 1.50
N GLU A 222 35.10 21.67 1.01
CA GLU A 222 35.14 23.11 0.82
C GLU A 222 35.08 23.87 2.13
N ILE A 223 34.16 23.54 3.03
CA ILE A 223 34.10 24.08 4.39
C ILE A 223 35.40 23.78 5.15
N GLU A 224 36.03 22.61 4.97
CA GLU A 224 37.34 22.35 5.55
C GLU A 224 38.44 23.22 4.94
N ARG A 225 38.44 23.44 3.61
CA ARG A 225 39.37 24.36 2.94
C ARG A 225 39.17 25.81 3.40
N GLU A 226 37.93 26.22 3.57
CA GLU A 226 37.47 27.53 4.06
C GLU A 226 37.89 27.73 5.54
N ILE A 227 37.66 26.74 6.42
CA ILE A 227 38.14 26.76 7.81
C ILE A 227 39.68 26.74 7.89
N ARG A 228 40.38 26.00 7.00
CA ARG A 228 41.85 26.01 6.95
C ARG A 228 42.41 27.37 6.52
N SER A 229 41.82 28.02 5.52
CA SER A 229 42.24 29.34 5.07
C SER A 229 41.85 30.46 6.04
N GLU A 230 40.67 30.40 6.65
CA GLU A 230 40.27 31.30 7.74
C GLU A 230 41.23 31.18 8.93
N ARG A 231 41.59 29.95 9.35
CA ARG A 231 42.59 29.75 10.42
C ARG A 231 43.93 30.39 10.07
N GLN A 232 44.47 30.15 8.88
CA GLN A 232 45.72 30.80 8.44
C GLN A 232 45.60 32.33 8.35
N LEU A 233 44.42 32.87 8.06
CA LEU A 233 44.19 34.31 7.96
C LEU A 233 43.99 34.95 9.34
N VAL A 234 43.40 34.23 10.30
CA VAL A 234 43.35 34.61 11.73
C VAL A 234 44.73 34.51 12.36
N GLU A 235 45.48 33.46 12.09
CA GLU A 235 46.87 33.25 12.53
C GLU A 235 47.75 34.40 12.04
N ARG A 236 47.76 34.70 10.73
CA ARG A 236 48.47 35.87 10.18
C ARG A 236 48.02 37.20 10.78
N ARG A 237 46.73 37.37 11.12
CA ARG A 237 46.25 38.58 11.83
C ARG A 237 46.74 38.61 13.28
N GLN A 238 46.84 37.47 13.94
CA GLN A 238 47.35 37.34 15.30
C GLN A 238 48.86 37.56 15.36
N ASP A 239 49.62 37.09 14.36
CA ASP A 239 51.03 37.41 14.15
C ASP A 239 51.23 38.89 13.87
N GLN A 240 50.43 39.49 12.98
CA GLN A 240 50.45 40.93 12.70
C GLN A 240 50.15 41.76 13.95
N LEU A 241 49.14 41.37 14.75
CA LEU A 241 48.85 41.99 16.04
C LEU A 241 49.96 41.74 17.08
N GLY A 242 50.63 40.59 17.03
CA GLY A 242 51.81 40.28 17.82
C GLY A 242 52.99 41.19 17.49
N HIS A 243 53.33 41.33 16.21
CA HIS A 243 54.35 42.25 15.73
C HIS A 243 54.00 43.72 16.03
N MET A 244 52.74 44.13 15.85
CA MET A 244 52.29 45.48 16.24
C MET A 244 52.34 45.69 17.75
N SER A 245 52.03 44.67 18.56
CA SER A 245 52.11 44.72 20.02
C SER A 245 53.57 44.84 20.49
N VAL A 246 54.47 44.05 19.93
CA VAL A 246 55.93 44.15 20.19
C VAL A 246 56.44 45.52 19.76
N HIS A 247 56.12 45.98 18.55
CA HIS A 247 56.57 47.28 18.04
C HIS A 247 56.00 48.46 18.86
N LEU A 248 54.76 48.37 19.36
CA LEU A 248 54.19 49.34 20.30
C LEU A 248 54.89 49.26 21.67
N GLN A 249 55.18 48.07 22.19
CA GLN A 249 55.89 47.89 23.45
C GLN A 249 57.34 48.40 23.37
N GLU A 250 58.00 48.25 22.22
CA GLU A 250 59.31 48.81 21.94
C GLU A 250 59.26 50.33 21.74
N ALA A 251 58.25 50.86 21.05
CA ALA A 251 58.03 52.30 20.93
C ALA A 251 57.77 52.95 22.30
N LEU A 252 56.97 52.31 23.17
CA LEU A 252 56.76 52.73 24.55
C LEU A 252 58.07 52.66 25.35
N LYS A 253 58.81 51.54 25.34
CA LYS A 253 60.13 51.44 25.99
C LYS A 253 61.11 52.52 25.51
N GLN A 254 61.10 52.86 24.22
CA GLN A 254 61.90 53.97 23.68
C GLN A 254 61.39 55.34 24.13
N GLN A 255 60.07 55.54 24.25
CA GLN A 255 59.48 56.77 24.76
C GLN A 255 59.79 56.95 26.25
N ASP A 256 59.69 55.89 27.05
CA ASP A 256 60.07 55.85 28.46
C ASP A 256 61.57 56.12 28.63
N ALA A 257 62.43 55.50 27.80
CA ALA A 257 63.87 55.77 27.82
C ALA A 257 64.20 57.23 27.46
N LYS A 258 63.47 57.83 26.50
CA LYS A 258 63.60 59.25 26.13
C LYS A 258 63.06 60.18 27.23
N ALA A 259 61.96 59.82 27.89
CA ALA A 259 61.38 60.54 29.01
C ALA A 259 62.33 60.51 30.22
N ASN A 260 62.82 59.34 30.61
CA ASN A 260 63.81 59.18 31.68
C ASN A 260 65.11 59.94 31.37
N GLY A 261 65.58 59.92 30.11
CA GLY A 261 66.73 60.72 29.67
C GLY A 261 66.49 62.23 29.81
N ALA A 262 65.32 62.72 29.38
CA ALA A 262 64.93 64.11 29.56
C ALA A 262 64.76 64.49 31.05
N GLU A 263 64.22 63.60 31.88
CA GLU A 263 64.07 63.79 33.32
C GLU A 263 65.43 63.86 34.03
N ILE A 264 66.40 63.03 33.65
CA ILE A 264 67.79 63.10 34.14
C ILE A 264 68.44 64.42 33.72
N VAL A 265 68.24 64.88 32.48
CA VAL A 265 68.74 66.20 32.02
C VAL A 265 68.07 67.35 32.79
N LEU A 266 66.77 67.27 33.06
CA LEU A 266 66.03 68.26 33.85
C LEU A 266 66.50 68.27 35.31
N LYS A 267 66.66 67.11 35.95
CA LYS A 267 67.23 66.98 37.30
C LYS A 267 68.64 67.56 37.40
N ASN A 268 69.50 67.26 36.42
CA ASN A 268 70.85 67.83 36.34
C ASN A 268 70.84 69.35 36.07
N ARG A 269 69.80 69.89 35.43
CA ARG A 269 69.62 71.34 35.26
C ARG A 269 69.11 71.99 36.55
N ILE A 270 68.14 71.37 37.24
CA ILE A 270 67.62 71.84 38.53
C ILE A 270 68.73 71.88 39.57
N ALA A 271 69.52 70.82 39.71
CA ALA A 271 70.66 70.79 40.64
C ALA A 271 71.67 71.93 40.38
N LYS A 272 71.93 72.28 39.11
CA LYS A 272 72.77 73.44 38.76
C LYS A 272 72.13 74.78 39.14
N MET A 273 70.82 74.95 38.92
CA MET A 273 70.09 76.14 39.37
C MET A 273 70.07 76.23 40.91
N GLU A 274 70.05 75.11 41.62
CA GLU A 274 70.11 75.04 43.09
C GLU A 274 71.52 75.35 43.63
N ASP A 275 72.57 74.86 42.96
CA ASP A 275 73.96 75.25 43.22
C ASP A 275 74.19 76.76 42.98
N GLU A 276 73.67 77.30 41.88
CA GLU A 276 73.76 78.73 41.53
C GLU A 276 72.96 79.59 42.50
N LYS A 277 71.74 79.17 42.86
CA LYS A 277 70.95 79.80 43.92
C LYS A 277 71.71 79.81 45.25
N SER A 278 72.30 78.68 45.66
CA SER A 278 73.03 78.59 46.93
C SER A 278 74.27 79.50 46.96
N LYS A 279 74.95 79.69 45.81
CA LYS A 279 76.05 80.66 45.67
C LYS A 279 75.54 82.10 45.75
N LEU A 280 74.41 82.42 45.12
CA LEU A 280 73.78 83.73 45.22
C LEU A 280 73.29 84.04 46.64
N GLU A 281 72.73 83.06 47.34
CA GLU A 281 72.35 83.16 48.76
C GLU A 281 73.59 83.42 49.64
N GLN A 282 74.72 82.74 49.40
CA GLN A 282 75.99 83.02 50.10
C GLN A 282 76.54 84.43 49.79
N VAL A 283 76.40 84.92 48.56
CA VAL A 283 76.82 86.29 48.20
C VAL A 283 75.91 87.33 48.84
N LEU A 284 74.60 87.11 48.89
CA LEU A 284 73.64 87.97 49.59
C LEU A 284 73.88 87.97 51.11
N GLU A 285 74.11 86.81 51.71
CA GLU A 285 74.50 86.63 53.12
C GLU A 285 75.80 87.38 53.45
N HIS A 286 76.82 87.28 52.59
CA HIS A 286 78.08 88.02 52.73
C HIS A 286 77.88 89.54 52.55
N SER A 287 76.97 89.96 51.68
CA SER A 287 76.65 91.36 51.42
C SER A 287 75.84 91.98 52.57
N ARG A 288 74.91 91.23 53.16
CA ARG A 288 74.20 91.59 54.41
C ARG A 288 75.20 91.79 55.54
N ARG A 289 76.06 90.80 55.80
CA ARG A 289 77.10 90.93 56.84
C ARG A 289 77.99 92.16 56.64
N LYS A 290 78.35 92.51 55.41
CA LYS A 290 79.08 93.76 55.10
C LYS A 290 78.25 95.02 55.37
N LEU A 291 76.96 95.01 55.06
CA LEU A 291 76.03 96.09 55.43
C LEU A 291 75.95 96.22 56.95
N ASP A 292 75.70 95.13 57.68
CA ASP A 292 75.63 95.08 59.15
C ASP A 292 76.89 95.68 59.80
N HIS A 293 78.09 95.36 59.28
CA HIS A 293 79.36 95.94 59.75
C HIS A 293 79.49 97.43 59.40
N SER A 294 78.96 97.87 58.25
CA SER A 294 78.98 99.29 57.88
C SER A 294 77.95 100.10 58.67
N GLU A 295 76.82 99.50 59.04
CA GLU A 295 75.80 100.09 59.90
C GLU A 295 76.28 100.17 61.35
N SER A 296 76.94 99.15 61.89
CA SER A 296 77.59 99.24 63.21
C SER A 296 78.71 100.28 63.24
N ASN A 297 79.51 100.40 62.16
CA ASN A 297 80.52 101.46 62.05
C ASN A 297 79.89 102.86 61.96
N ARG A 298 78.79 103.01 61.20
CA ARG A 298 77.97 104.23 61.15
C ARG A 298 77.39 104.58 62.53
N GLU A 299 76.96 103.59 63.30
CA GLU A 299 76.45 103.79 64.66
C GLU A 299 77.55 104.20 65.63
N ILE A 300 78.74 103.61 65.57
CA ILE A 300 79.91 104.05 66.35
C ILE A 300 80.27 105.51 66.00
N LEU A 301 80.28 105.86 64.70
CA LEU A 301 80.51 107.25 64.26
C LEU A 301 79.40 108.20 64.73
N LEU A 302 78.13 107.77 64.77
CA LEU A 302 77.03 108.56 65.31
C LEU A 302 77.17 108.79 66.82
N HIS A 303 77.58 107.78 67.59
CA HIS A 303 77.89 107.96 69.01
C HIS A 303 79.05 108.94 69.21
N GLN A 304 80.11 108.85 68.41
CA GLN A 304 81.21 109.83 68.44
C GLN A 304 80.77 111.25 68.08
N ILE A 305 79.86 111.41 67.12
CA ILE A 305 79.26 112.71 66.77
C ILE A 305 78.39 113.23 67.92
N GLU A 306 77.63 112.37 68.60
CA GLU A 306 76.79 112.76 69.74
C GLU A 306 77.60 113.08 71.01
N ASP A 307 78.72 112.38 71.23
CA ASP A 307 79.72 112.71 72.25
C ASP A 307 80.39 114.07 71.96
N LEU A 308 80.74 114.35 70.70
CA LEU A 308 81.30 115.64 70.28
C LEU A 308 80.26 116.76 70.40
N ARG A 309 79.00 116.51 70.04
CA ARG A 309 77.87 117.44 70.29
C ARG A 309 77.69 117.70 71.78
N SER A 310 77.79 116.67 72.62
CA SER A 310 77.67 116.79 74.08
C SER A 310 78.85 117.55 74.69
N GLN A 311 80.06 117.41 74.13
CA GLN A 311 81.22 118.23 74.50
C GLN A 311 81.06 119.69 74.06
N LEU A 312 80.54 119.92 72.84
CA LEU A 312 80.30 121.26 72.30
C LEU A 312 79.17 121.98 73.07
N LEU A 313 78.10 121.28 73.43
CA LEU A 313 77.03 121.79 74.29
C LEU A 313 77.58 122.25 75.65
N ARG A 314 78.40 121.41 76.32
CA ARG A 314 79.08 121.79 77.57
C ARG A 314 80.00 123.00 77.38
N ALA A 315 80.76 123.05 76.28
CA ALA A 315 81.59 124.21 75.96
C ALA A 315 80.76 125.48 75.65
N GLU A 316 79.54 125.36 75.14
CA GLU A 316 78.60 126.47 74.99
C GLU A 316 77.95 126.88 76.32
N GLU A 317 77.67 125.94 77.22
CA GLU A 317 77.24 126.22 78.61
C GLU A 317 78.37 126.93 79.39
N ASP A 318 79.62 126.48 79.28
CA ASP A 318 80.80 127.16 79.83
C ASP A 318 80.98 128.56 79.21
N ARG A 319 80.83 128.69 77.88
CA ARG A 319 80.85 129.98 77.19
C ARG A 319 79.72 130.90 77.66
N LEU A 320 78.53 130.37 77.92
CA LEU A 320 77.37 131.12 78.41
C LEU A 320 77.52 131.52 79.88
N THR A 321 78.11 130.68 80.75
CA THR A 321 78.40 131.08 82.14
C THR A 321 79.50 132.14 82.21
N LEU A 322 80.55 132.04 81.38
CA LEU A 322 81.55 133.10 81.19
C LEU A 322 80.91 134.39 80.63
N GLN A 323 80.05 134.27 79.61
CA GLN A 323 79.32 135.43 79.06
C GLN A 323 78.36 136.04 80.08
N HIS A 324 77.79 135.24 81.00
CA HIS A 324 76.96 135.71 82.10
C HIS A 324 77.79 136.46 83.17
N GLN A 325 78.95 135.95 83.53
CA GLN A 325 79.91 136.64 84.42
C GLN A 325 80.37 137.99 83.81
N ILE A 326 80.74 138.00 82.54
CA ILE A 326 81.11 139.23 81.79
C ILE A 326 79.92 140.22 81.76
N SER A 327 78.69 139.71 81.59
CA SER A 327 77.46 140.53 81.60
C SER A 327 77.09 141.10 82.97
N GLN A 328 77.49 140.45 84.07
CA GLN A 328 77.28 140.95 85.43
C GLN A 328 78.28 142.04 85.83
N VAL A 329 79.53 141.98 85.34
CA VAL A 329 80.56 142.99 85.63
C VAL A 329 80.31 144.32 84.88
N SER A 330 79.71 144.26 83.68
CA SER A 330 79.60 145.40 82.75
C SER A 330 78.46 146.40 83.03
N LYS A 331 78.11 146.67 84.30
CA LYS A 331 77.01 147.59 84.68
C LYS A 331 77.30 148.60 85.80
N HIS A 332 78.57 148.88 86.10
CA HIS A 332 78.94 150.06 86.90
C HIS A 332 80.14 150.82 86.31
N HIS A 333 80.03 152.15 86.39
CA HIS A 333 80.99 153.21 86.03
C HIS A 333 80.92 153.79 84.60
N GLN A 334 81.19 155.09 84.55
CA GLN A 334 81.00 156.01 83.43
C GLN A 334 81.96 157.21 83.62
N SER A 335 82.40 157.83 82.53
CA SER A 335 83.17 159.11 82.41
C SER A 335 84.72 159.09 82.37
N ASN A 336 85.24 159.94 81.45
CA ASN A 336 86.49 160.73 81.47
C ASN A 336 87.80 160.28 80.75
N LEU A 337 88.15 161.03 79.68
CA LEU A 337 89.49 161.59 79.28
C LEU A 337 90.61 160.61 78.84
N ASP A 338 91.57 160.92 77.94
CA ASP A 338 91.79 162.08 77.04
C ASP A 338 92.73 161.79 75.81
N GLU A 339 92.94 162.82 74.96
CA GLU A 339 93.73 162.90 73.71
C GLU A 339 95.27 162.74 73.79
N GLN A 340 95.95 162.56 72.63
CA GLN A 340 97.11 163.42 72.26
C GLN A 340 97.48 163.46 70.73
N GLN A 341 98.57 164.17 70.37
CA GLN A 341 98.70 165.00 69.15
C GLN A 341 100.14 165.07 68.52
N ASP A 342 100.44 166.07 67.64
CA ASP A 342 101.49 166.08 66.59
C ASP A 342 102.55 167.25 66.66
N ASP A 343 103.82 166.98 66.26
CA ASP A 343 104.93 167.85 65.69
C ASP A 343 105.47 169.18 66.34
N ARG A 344 106.81 169.51 66.20
CA ARG A 344 107.47 170.85 65.84
C ARG A 344 108.89 171.33 66.40
N ARG A 345 109.77 171.85 65.48
CA ARG A 345 110.63 173.14 65.42
C ARG A 345 111.99 173.52 66.16
N LYS A 346 113.08 173.74 65.36
CA LYS A 346 114.16 174.83 65.16
C LYS A 346 114.94 175.71 66.24
N GLN A 347 116.28 176.01 66.04
CA GLN A 347 116.94 177.37 65.67
C GLN A 347 118.27 178.00 66.37
N ARG A 348 119.26 178.57 65.58
CA ARG A 348 120.31 179.70 65.78
C ARG A 348 121.62 179.54 66.68
N VAL A 349 122.74 180.36 66.74
CA VAL A 349 123.55 181.33 65.86
C VAL A 349 124.85 182.01 66.54
N VAL A 350 125.72 182.78 65.80
CA VAL A 350 126.72 183.90 66.16
C VAL A 350 128.23 183.60 66.55
N GLU A 351 129.29 184.46 66.46
CA GLU A 351 129.88 185.48 65.49
C GLU A 351 131.18 186.24 66.02
N ARG A 352 132.01 186.93 65.17
CA ARG A 352 133.01 188.08 65.40
C ARG A 352 134.46 187.83 65.96
N SER A 353 135.53 188.67 65.76
CA SER A 353 135.84 189.89 64.90
C SER A 353 137.36 190.28 64.81
N ASP A 354 137.71 191.18 63.85
CA ASP A 354 138.97 191.95 63.50
C ASP A 354 139.69 192.79 64.63
N PRO A 355 140.91 193.43 64.48
CA PRO A 355 141.43 194.23 63.33
C PRO A 355 142.99 194.38 63.09
N GLU A 356 143.39 195.39 62.28
CA GLU A 356 144.73 196.03 62.03
C GLU A 356 145.85 195.21 61.34
N LYS A 357 146.32 195.46 60.11
CA LYS A 357 145.98 196.39 59.00
C LYS A 357 146.70 197.76 58.84
N GLN A 358 148.04 197.77 58.76
CA GLN A 358 148.71 198.56 57.70
C GLN A 358 150.09 198.04 57.24
N GLU A 359 150.87 197.38 58.11
CA GLU A 359 152.04 196.56 57.70
C GLU A 359 151.65 195.42 56.73
N MET A 360 150.36 195.10 56.70
CA MET A 360 149.73 194.02 55.94
C MET A 360 149.80 194.18 54.42
N GLU A 361 150.27 195.29 53.83
CA GLU A 361 150.22 195.46 52.37
C GLU A 361 151.12 194.48 51.59
N LYS A 362 152.16 193.92 52.22
CA LYS A 362 152.88 192.74 51.68
C LYS A 362 152.08 191.45 51.87
N GLN A 363 151.49 191.25 53.05
CA GLN A 363 150.61 190.11 53.33
C GLN A 363 149.34 190.11 52.47
N ILE A 364 148.90 191.26 51.95
CA ILE A 364 147.72 191.38 51.06
C ILE A 364 147.92 190.61 49.74
N TRP A 365 149.16 190.38 49.28
CA TRP A 365 149.40 189.49 48.13
C TRP A 365 149.23 188.01 48.49
N GLU A 366 149.74 187.56 49.63
CA GLU A 366 149.58 186.18 50.10
C GLU A 366 148.13 185.88 50.54
N LEU A 367 147.48 186.83 51.22
CA LEU A 367 146.07 186.75 51.59
C LEU A 367 145.14 186.80 50.37
N ARG A 368 145.51 187.47 49.26
CA ARG A 368 144.77 187.36 47.98
C ARG A 368 144.86 185.96 47.38
N ALA A 369 146.03 185.29 47.47
CA ALA A 369 146.17 183.91 47.02
C ALA A 369 145.34 182.95 47.91
N GLN A 370 145.37 183.13 49.24
CA GLN A 370 144.56 182.35 50.18
C GLN A 370 143.06 182.60 50.01
N LEU A 371 142.64 183.86 49.80
CA LEU A 371 141.23 184.20 49.58
C LEU A 371 140.71 183.57 48.28
N ASN A 372 141.46 183.66 47.17
CA ASN A 372 141.11 183.00 45.92
C ASN A 372 140.99 181.48 46.08
N HIS A 373 141.87 180.85 46.87
CA HIS A 373 141.75 179.42 47.19
C HIS A 373 140.48 179.12 48.00
N SER A 374 140.17 179.92 49.02
CA SER A 374 138.96 179.74 49.85
C SER A 374 137.66 179.94 49.08
N ALA A 375 137.61 180.89 48.13
CA ALA A 375 136.44 181.11 47.26
C ALA A 375 136.20 179.89 46.35
N VAL A 376 137.25 179.40 45.69
CA VAL A 376 137.18 178.19 44.85
C VAL A 376 136.79 176.95 45.68
N MET A 377 137.29 176.81 46.91
CA MET A 377 136.86 175.72 47.81
C MET A 377 135.39 175.83 48.19
N SER A 378 134.89 177.03 48.49
CA SER A 378 133.45 177.25 48.78
C SER A 378 132.57 176.93 47.57
N GLU A 379 132.97 177.31 46.35
CA GLU A 379 132.25 176.97 45.12
C GLU A 379 132.25 175.44 44.86
N ILE A 380 133.37 174.76 45.13
CA ILE A 380 133.48 173.30 45.05
C ILE A 380 132.52 172.63 46.06
N GLU A 381 132.47 173.12 47.30
CA GLU A 381 131.53 172.60 48.33
C GLU A 381 130.06 172.85 47.97
N GLU A 382 129.73 173.96 47.29
CA GLU A 382 128.37 174.22 46.81
C GLU A 382 127.98 173.34 45.62
N LEU A 383 128.91 173.10 44.70
CA LEU A 383 128.74 172.14 43.61
C LEU A 383 128.61 170.71 44.14
N GLN A 384 129.43 170.29 45.12
CA GLN A 384 129.28 169.01 45.81
C GLN A 384 127.90 168.87 46.46
N ARG A 385 127.48 169.88 47.25
CA ARG A 385 126.12 169.94 47.84
C ARG A 385 125.01 169.97 46.79
N CYS A 386 125.29 170.34 45.54
CA CYS A 386 124.34 170.31 44.43
C CYS A 386 124.27 168.95 43.73
N VAL A 387 125.44 168.35 43.47
CA VAL A 387 125.59 166.98 42.95
C VAL A 387 124.94 165.99 43.92
N GLU A 388 125.22 166.06 45.22
CA GLU A 388 124.57 165.24 46.24
C GLU A 388 123.04 165.32 46.21
N ARG A 389 122.47 166.52 46.02
CA ARG A 389 121.02 166.70 45.90
C ARG A 389 120.50 166.04 44.63
N LYS A 390 121.20 166.18 43.51
CA LYS A 390 120.82 165.54 42.23
C LYS A 390 121.00 164.02 42.26
N ASP A 391 121.98 163.49 42.98
CA ASP A 391 122.13 162.05 43.20
C ASP A 391 121.06 161.51 44.15
N LYS A 392 120.65 162.26 45.18
CA LYS A 392 119.51 161.90 46.04
C LYS A 392 118.18 161.91 45.28
N GLU A 393 117.94 162.91 44.43
CA GLU A 393 116.79 162.95 43.50
C GLU A 393 116.84 161.79 42.48
N LYS A 394 118.01 161.50 41.91
CA LYS A 394 118.24 160.41 40.96
C LYS A 394 118.02 159.04 41.60
N LEU A 395 118.48 158.83 42.84
CA LEU A 395 118.20 157.61 43.61
C LEU A 395 116.69 157.46 43.88
N GLN A 396 115.98 158.55 44.23
CA GLN A 396 114.52 158.52 44.39
C GLN A 396 113.80 158.18 43.08
N LEU A 397 114.23 158.73 41.95
CA LEU A 397 113.69 158.41 40.63
C LEU A 397 114.00 156.96 40.21
N VAL A 398 115.20 156.45 40.49
CA VAL A 398 115.56 155.04 40.27
C VAL A 398 114.67 154.13 41.11
N MET A 399 114.50 154.39 42.41
CA MET A 399 113.61 153.61 43.28
C MET A 399 112.14 153.67 42.81
N GLN A 400 111.67 154.80 42.27
CA GLN A 400 110.34 154.92 41.67
C GLN A 400 110.23 154.12 40.36
N MET A 401 111.25 154.15 39.51
CA MET A 401 111.31 153.34 38.27
C MET A 401 111.39 151.84 38.56
N GLU A 402 112.14 151.43 39.59
CA GLU A 402 112.22 150.04 40.07
C GLU A 402 110.86 149.58 40.63
N ALA A 403 110.21 150.39 41.45
CA ALA A 403 108.87 150.10 41.97
C ALA A 403 107.82 149.98 40.84
N LEU A 404 107.84 150.90 39.87
CA LEU A 404 106.94 150.85 38.71
C LEU A 404 107.25 149.65 37.79
N THR A 405 108.53 149.31 37.58
CA THR A 405 108.94 148.12 36.82
C THR A 405 108.44 146.85 37.50
N ALA A 406 108.66 146.72 38.82
CA ALA A 406 108.16 145.57 39.59
C ALA A 406 106.61 145.49 39.59
N ASP A 407 105.90 146.62 39.54
CA ASP A 407 104.43 146.65 39.43
C ASP A 407 103.89 146.39 38.02
N LEU A 408 104.70 146.63 36.98
CA LEU A 408 104.44 146.15 35.62
C LEU A 408 104.69 144.64 35.53
N GLU A 409 105.84 144.16 36.01
CA GLU A 409 106.17 142.73 36.06
C GLU A 409 105.12 141.92 36.83
N LYS A 410 104.63 142.40 37.98
CA LYS A 410 103.52 141.76 38.72
C LYS A 410 102.24 141.65 37.88
N ARG A 411 101.91 142.68 37.10
CA ARG A 411 100.76 142.68 36.19
C ARG A 411 100.98 141.72 35.02
N ASP A 412 102.17 141.67 34.44
CA ASP A 412 102.49 140.74 33.35
C ASP A 412 102.45 139.29 33.84
N HIS A 413 103.00 138.99 35.03
CA HIS A 413 102.85 137.69 35.68
C HIS A 413 101.38 137.37 36.04
N GLN A 414 100.53 138.37 36.26
CA GLN A 414 99.08 138.17 36.44
C GLN A 414 98.38 137.90 35.10
N GLN A 415 98.70 138.64 34.04
CA GLN A 415 98.18 138.41 32.68
C GLN A 415 98.59 137.03 32.15
N GLN A 416 99.86 136.62 32.32
CA GLN A 416 100.33 135.30 31.94
C GLN A 416 99.58 134.19 32.69
N ARG A 417 99.32 134.34 34.00
CA ARG A 417 98.48 133.40 34.76
C ARG A 417 97.05 133.33 34.24
N MET A 418 96.41 134.47 33.98
CA MET A 418 95.06 134.49 33.38
C MET A 418 95.04 133.86 31.99
N MET A 419 96.04 134.10 31.15
CA MET A 419 96.16 133.48 29.82
C MET A 419 96.41 131.97 29.89
N SER A 420 97.14 131.47 30.90
CA SER A 420 97.28 130.03 31.15
C SER A 420 95.97 129.42 31.63
N GLN A 421 95.26 130.07 32.56
CA GLN A 421 93.93 129.64 33.01
C GLN A 421 92.91 129.61 31.86
N LEU A 422 92.92 130.61 30.96
CA LEU A 422 92.04 130.62 29.78
C LEU A 422 92.38 129.47 28.79
N LYS A 423 93.67 129.14 28.62
CA LYS A 423 94.09 127.96 27.82
C LYS A 423 93.66 126.64 28.47
N GLU A 424 93.75 126.54 29.80
CA GLU A 424 93.30 125.39 30.57
C GLU A 424 91.78 125.21 30.45
N ILE A 425 91.00 126.28 30.67
CA ILE A 425 89.54 126.29 30.47
C ILE A 425 89.18 125.92 29.03
N GLN A 426 89.91 126.43 28.02
CA GLN A 426 89.69 126.06 26.62
C GLN A 426 90.04 124.59 26.34
N SER A 427 91.06 124.04 26.99
CA SER A 427 91.43 122.62 26.89
C SER A 427 90.35 121.75 27.53
N ASN A 428 89.92 122.09 28.74
CA ASN A 428 88.89 121.37 29.48
C ASN A 428 87.54 121.43 28.74
N TYR A 429 87.16 122.58 28.18
CA TYR A 429 85.98 122.70 27.31
C TYR A 429 86.07 121.75 26.10
N LYS A 430 87.21 121.68 25.41
CA LYS A 430 87.40 120.76 24.27
C LYS A 430 87.35 119.29 24.69
N ILE A 431 87.83 118.96 25.89
CA ILE A 431 87.72 117.61 26.46
C ILE A 431 86.24 117.29 26.72
N CYS A 432 85.52 118.14 27.44
CA CYS A 432 84.08 117.96 27.68
C CYS A 432 83.27 117.92 26.37
N GLU A 433 83.61 118.72 25.36
CA GLU A 433 82.95 118.70 24.04
C GLU A 433 83.21 117.38 23.29
N ASN A 434 84.41 116.81 23.40
CA ASN A 434 84.73 115.49 22.86
C ASN A 434 84.04 114.37 23.64
N GLU A 435 83.94 114.48 24.96
CA GLU A 435 83.23 113.53 25.83
C GLU A 435 81.72 113.56 25.57
N CYS A 436 81.11 114.74 25.41
CA CYS A 436 79.72 114.89 24.98
C CYS A 436 79.51 114.26 23.60
N ARG A 437 80.35 114.56 22.60
CA ARG A 437 80.24 113.93 21.27
C ARG A 437 80.45 112.40 21.30
N ALA A 438 81.27 111.88 22.20
CA ALA A 438 81.41 110.43 22.41
C ALA A 438 80.17 109.81 23.08
N ALA A 439 79.57 110.49 24.06
CA ALA A 439 78.33 110.06 24.70
C ALA A 439 77.13 110.13 23.75
N GLU A 440 77.04 111.16 22.90
CA GLU A 440 76.05 111.27 21.83
C GLU A 440 76.14 110.09 20.87
N LEU A 441 77.35 109.73 20.41
CA LEU A 441 77.57 108.54 19.59
C LEU A 441 77.10 107.26 20.29
N GLN A 442 77.51 107.02 21.53
CA GLN A 442 77.06 105.86 22.31
C GLN A 442 75.54 105.80 22.49
N VAL A 443 74.88 106.95 22.69
CA VAL A 443 73.41 107.03 22.76
C VAL A 443 72.78 106.70 21.40
N THR A 444 73.36 107.12 20.27
CA THR A 444 72.86 106.72 18.94
C THR A 444 73.10 105.24 18.63
N GLU A 445 74.23 104.66 19.05
CA GLU A 445 74.53 103.24 18.89
C GLU A 445 73.58 102.37 19.72
N LEU A 446 73.35 102.71 21.00
CA LEU A 446 72.36 102.05 21.85
C LEU A 446 70.93 102.25 21.33
N GLY A 447 70.62 103.42 20.75
CA GLY A 447 69.34 103.69 20.10
C GLY A 447 69.11 102.79 18.88
N GLN A 448 70.12 102.60 18.03
CA GLN A 448 70.07 101.68 16.89
C GLN A 448 69.90 100.23 17.34
N GLN A 449 70.68 99.77 18.33
CA GLN A 449 70.56 98.42 18.89
C GLN A 449 69.17 98.16 19.49
N LEU A 450 68.58 99.16 20.16
CA LEU A 450 67.22 99.08 20.67
C LEU A 450 66.18 99.01 19.54
N GLU A 451 66.34 99.81 18.48
CA GLU A 451 65.44 99.80 17.32
C GLU A 451 65.53 98.48 16.54
N GLU A 452 66.73 97.90 16.41
CA GLU A 452 66.94 96.56 15.84
C GLU A 452 66.30 95.47 16.71
N SER A 453 66.49 95.51 18.03
CA SER A 453 65.87 94.56 18.97
C SER A 453 64.34 94.65 18.95
N ILE A 454 63.77 95.86 18.81
CA ILE A 454 62.32 96.05 18.62
C ILE A 454 61.87 95.41 17.29
N LYS A 455 62.57 95.66 16.17
CA LYS A 455 62.25 95.04 14.87
C LYS A 455 62.37 93.52 14.89
N GLU A 456 63.25 92.94 15.70
CA GLU A 456 63.31 91.49 15.92
C GLU A 456 62.14 90.97 16.75
N ALA A 457 61.80 91.65 17.86
CA ALA A 457 60.62 91.31 18.65
C ALA A 457 59.32 91.40 17.83
N GLU A 458 59.19 92.39 16.94
CA GLU A 458 58.06 92.53 16.02
C GLU A 458 57.99 91.38 15.00
N LYS A 459 59.13 90.94 14.43
CA LYS A 459 59.18 89.75 13.55
C LYS A 459 58.72 88.51 14.28
N TYR A 460 59.28 88.22 15.47
CA TYR A 460 58.87 87.06 16.26
C TYR A 460 57.39 87.10 16.66
N LEU A 461 56.85 88.29 16.94
CA LEU A 461 55.43 88.48 17.27
C LEU A 461 54.52 88.31 16.03
N ALA A 462 54.99 88.66 14.83
CA ALA A 462 54.30 88.37 13.57
C ALA A 462 54.34 86.88 13.20
N GLU A 463 55.50 86.23 13.32
CA GLU A 463 55.69 84.79 13.14
C GLU A 463 54.83 83.98 14.12
N PHE A 464 54.78 84.39 15.39
CA PHE A 464 53.91 83.79 16.40
C PHE A 464 52.42 83.88 16.00
N LYS A 465 51.95 85.06 15.58
CA LYS A 465 50.57 85.24 15.09
C LYS A 465 50.27 84.38 13.86
N GLN A 466 51.20 84.28 12.92
CA GLN A 466 51.04 83.43 11.74
C GLN A 466 50.97 81.94 12.13
N SER A 467 51.83 81.51 13.05
CA SER A 467 51.82 80.15 13.62
C SER A 467 50.51 79.86 14.36
N GLU A 468 49.98 80.82 15.13
CA GLU A 468 48.69 80.70 15.81
C GLU A 468 47.51 80.57 14.82
N VAL A 469 47.51 81.34 13.73
CA VAL A 469 46.49 81.20 12.67
C VAL A 469 46.57 79.82 12.01
N LEU A 470 47.77 79.33 11.68
CA LEU A 470 47.96 77.98 11.14
C LEU A 470 47.57 76.87 12.14
N ARG A 471 47.78 77.10 13.44
CA ARG A 471 47.32 76.22 14.54
C ARG A 471 45.79 76.17 14.58
N LEU A 472 45.12 77.32 14.48
CA LEU A 472 43.65 77.41 14.45
C LEU A 472 43.06 76.80 13.16
N GLU A 473 43.73 76.93 12.01
CA GLU A 473 43.33 76.24 10.79
C GLU A 473 43.46 74.72 10.88
N THR A 474 44.57 74.22 11.42
CA THR A 474 44.79 72.78 11.59
C THR A 474 43.86 72.18 12.64
N GLU A 475 43.50 72.95 13.66
CA GLU A 475 42.44 72.62 14.64
C GLU A 475 41.07 72.50 13.95
N LYS A 476 40.64 73.49 13.15
CA LYS A 476 39.40 73.41 12.35
C LYS A 476 39.39 72.21 11.39
N LYS A 477 40.49 71.99 10.65
CA LYS A 477 40.64 70.84 9.72
C LYS A 477 40.54 69.49 10.47
N LYS A 478 41.09 69.41 11.68
CA LYS A 478 40.97 68.24 12.59
C LYS A 478 39.53 68.04 13.07
N GLU A 479 38.79 69.11 13.38
CA GLU A 479 37.37 69.01 13.76
C GLU A 479 36.47 68.59 12.59
N GLU A 480 36.69 69.13 11.38
CA GLU A 480 36.01 68.66 10.17
C GLU A 480 36.24 67.16 9.91
N LEU A 481 37.48 66.70 10.02
CA LEU A 481 37.81 65.27 9.85
C LEU A 481 37.16 64.41 10.93
N LYS A 482 37.10 64.89 12.18
CA LYS A 482 36.38 64.25 13.29
C LYS A 482 34.87 64.14 13.02
N LEU A 483 34.24 65.18 12.46
CA LEU A 483 32.83 65.16 12.06
C LEU A 483 32.59 64.17 10.91
N LYS A 484 33.36 64.28 9.82
CA LYS A 484 33.28 63.37 8.65
C LYS A 484 33.49 61.90 9.04
N ALA A 485 34.39 61.63 10.00
CA ALA A 485 34.59 60.30 10.58
C ALA A 485 33.38 59.84 11.43
N GLN A 486 32.81 60.71 12.27
CA GLN A 486 31.60 60.39 13.05
C GLN A 486 30.38 60.13 12.16
N GLU A 487 30.21 60.90 11.08
CA GLU A 487 29.16 60.68 10.08
C GLU A 487 29.34 59.35 9.34
N SER A 488 30.57 59.04 8.94
CA SER A 488 30.92 57.73 8.36
C SER A 488 30.60 56.58 9.33
N ILE A 489 30.94 56.73 10.62
CA ILE A 489 30.61 55.75 11.67
C ILE A 489 29.08 55.63 11.85
N ARG A 490 28.32 56.73 11.80
CA ARG A 490 26.84 56.70 11.85
C ARG A 490 26.25 55.98 10.64
N PHE A 491 26.76 56.25 9.43
CA PHE A 491 26.36 55.58 8.19
C PHE A 491 26.63 54.07 8.26
N TRP A 492 27.84 53.66 8.64
CA TRP A 492 28.17 52.24 8.76
C TRP A 492 27.37 51.56 9.86
N LYS A 493 27.16 52.17 11.03
CA LYS A 493 26.26 51.63 12.08
C LYS A 493 24.81 51.46 11.59
N LEU A 494 24.28 52.40 10.80
CA LEU A 494 22.96 52.27 10.19
C LEU A 494 22.93 51.14 9.14
N ARG A 495 24.01 50.97 8.37
CA ARG A 495 24.13 49.89 7.38
C ARG A 495 24.25 48.52 8.04
N CYS A 496 25.00 48.39 9.14
CA CYS A 496 25.04 47.19 9.97
C CYS A 496 23.63 46.85 10.49
N LYS A 497 22.91 47.79 11.11
CA LYS A 497 21.53 47.57 11.57
C LYS A 497 20.56 47.13 10.48
N LYS A 498 20.70 47.65 9.25
CA LYS A 498 19.90 47.21 8.10
C LYS A 498 20.24 45.78 7.65
N LEU A 499 21.51 45.37 7.74
CA LEU A 499 21.94 44.01 7.41
C LEU A 499 21.61 43.00 8.52
N GLU A 500 21.74 43.40 9.79
CA GLU A 500 21.28 42.67 10.98
C GLU A 500 19.79 42.36 10.84
N HIS A 501 18.96 43.38 10.61
CA HIS A 501 17.52 43.21 10.43
C HIS A 501 17.13 42.44 9.16
N GLY A 502 17.94 42.53 8.10
CA GLY A 502 17.79 41.68 6.91
C GLY A 502 18.06 40.20 7.20
N LYS A 503 19.09 39.92 8.00
CA LYS A 503 19.43 38.57 8.47
C LYS A 503 18.36 38.02 9.42
N GLU A 504 17.88 38.82 10.37
CA GLU A 504 16.78 38.47 11.28
C GLU A 504 15.57 37.97 10.49
N LYS A 505 15.10 38.76 9.52
CA LYS A 505 13.99 38.38 8.62
C LYS A 505 14.25 37.11 7.81
N GLN A 506 15.49 36.91 7.34
CA GLN A 506 15.86 35.65 6.67
C GLN A 506 15.83 34.46 7.64
N THR A 507 16.23 34.62 8.91
CA THR A 507 16.13 33.57 9.92
C THR A 507 14.69 33.30 10.37
N GLU A 508 13.84 34.31 10.45
CA GLU A 508 12.39 34.16 10.71
C GLU A 508 11.72 33.36 9.57
N LEU A 509 11.95 33.75 8.31
CA LEU A 509 11.45 33.04 7.14
C LEU A 509 11.99 31.61 7.06
N HIS A 510 13.26 31.39 7.43
CA HIS A 510 13.83 30.04 7.50
C HIS A 510 13.17 29.19 8.60
N SER A 511 12.89 29.75 9.80
CA SER A 511 12.14 29.05 10.85
C SER A 511 10.76 28.64 10.36
N GLN A 512 10.01 29.57 9.76
CA GLN A 512 8.68 29.30 9.21
C GLN A 512 8.70 28.22 8.10
N LEU A 513 9.75 28.19 7.28
CA LEU A 513 9.93 27.14 6.25
C LEU A 513 10.31 25.78 6.88
N MET A 514 11.13 25.77 7.93
CA MET A 514 11.47 24.56 8.69
C MET A 514 10.25 24.02 9.45
N GLU A 515 9.44 24.88 10.05
CA GLU A 515 8.17 24.52 10.69
C GLU A 515 7.18 23.91 9.69
N LYS A 516 7.01 24.53 8.51
CA LYS A 516 6.19 23.97 7.42
C LYS A 516 6.73 22.62 6.92
N ASN A 517 8.04 22.47 6.78
CA ASN A 517 8.67 21.20 6.40
C ASN A 517 8.41 20.12 7.46
N ASN A 518 8.58 20.45 8.74
CA ASN A 518 8.28 19.55 9.86
C ASN A 518 6.80 19.15 9.95
N LEU A 519 5.86 20.00 9.54
CA LEU A 519 4.45 19.65 9.40
C LEU A 519 4.22 18.68 8.25
N VAL A 520 4.73 18.99 7.05
CA VAL A 520 4.64 18.11 5.86
C VAL A 520 5.31 16.75 6.10
N LEU A 521 6.37 16.67 6.91
CA LEU A 521 6.99 15.42 7.32
C LEU A 521 6.07 14.59 8.23
N LYS A 522 5.34 15.22 9.16
CA LYS A 522 4.33 14.53 9.99
C LYS A 522 3.16 14.03 9.13
N GLU A 523 2.59 14.89 8.29
CA GLU A 523 1.52 14.52 7.35
C GLU A 523 1.95 13.35 6.45
N LYS A 524 3.18 13.37 5.94
CA LYS A 524 3.78 12.28 5.16
C LYS A 524 3.89 10.99 5.95
N ASP A 525 4.29 11.04 7.22
CA ASP A 525 4.45 9.84 8.05
C ASP A 525 3.10 9.30 8.54
N GLU A 526 2.12 10.17 8.78
CA GLU A 526 0.72 9.79 9.01
C GLU A 526 0.11 9.11 7.75
N LEU A 527 0.35 9.66 6.56
CA LEU A 527 -0.07 9.07 5.28
C LEU A 527 0.64 7.72 5.01
N LYS A 528 1.92 7.56 5.36
CA LYS A 528 2.59 6.24 5.35
C LYS A 528 1.91 5.26 6.30
N SER A 529 1.58 5.67 7.53
CA SER A 529 0.92 4.81 8.51
C SER A 529 -0.48 4.39 8.05
N GLN A 530 -1.24 5.30 7.42
CA GLN A 530 -2.50 4.98 6.76
C GLN A 530 -2.31 3.99 5.61
N LEU A 531 -1.31 4.20 4.74
CA LEU A 531 -0.99 3.30 3.62
C LEU A 531 -0.58 1.90 4.10
N LEU A 532 0.21 1.79 5.18
CA LEU A 532 0.56 0.49 5.77
C LEU A 532 -0.66 -0.22 6.37
N SER A 533 -1.58 0.54 6.97
CA SER A 533 -2.85 0.00 7.48
C SER A 533 -3.75 -0.51 6.36
N THR A 534 -3.92 0.25 5.27
CA THR A 534 -4.72 -0.21 4.10
C THR A 534 -4.04 -1.33 3.32
N MET A 535 -2.70 -1.35 3.25
CA MET A 535 -1.95 -2.48 2.69
C MET A 535 -2.19 -3.76 3.49
N HIS A 536 -2.12 -3.70 4.82
CA HIS A 536 -2.42 -4.85 5.67
C HIS A 536 -3.90 -5.31 5.56
N GLN A 537 -4.85 -4.37 5.43
CA GLN A 537 -6.24 -4.70 5.13
C GLN A 537 -6.39 -5.41 3.78
N MET A 538 -5.69 -4.95 2.73
CA MET A 538 -5.67 -5.62 1.43
C MET A 538 -5.04 -7.01 1.49
N GLU A 539 -3.92 -7.19 2.21
CA GLU A 539 -3.32 -8.52 2.43
C GLU A 539 -4.30 -9.49 3.11
N ASN A 540 -5.08 -9.01 4.09
CA ASN A 540 -6.04 -9.84 4.80
C ASN A 540 -7.24 -10.20 3.90
N LEU A 541 -7.77 -9.25 3.12
CA LEU A 541 -8.79 -9.51 2.10
C LEU A 541 -8.28 -10.45 0.98
N GLN A 542 -6.98 -10.39 0.62
CA GLN A 542 -6.36 -11.33 -0.31
C GLN A 542 -6.26 -12.74 0.26
N LYS A 543 -5.94 -12.89 1.56
CA LYS A 543 -5.97 -14.18 2.27
C LYS A 543 -7.39 -14.73 2.31
N GLU A 544 -8.38 -13.93 2.73
CA GLU A 544 -9.80 -14.31 2.73
C GLU A 544 -10.32 -14.73 1.34
N LEU A 545 -9.94 -14.00 0.29
CA LEU A 545 -10.26 -14.36 -1.09
C LEU A 545 -9.62 -15.69 -1.50
N THR A 546 -8.35 -15.93 -1.12
CA THR A 546 -7.63 -17.18 -1.39
C THR A 546 -8.31 -18.35 -0.67
N ASP A 547 -8.63 -18.18 0.61
CA ASP A 547 -9.40 -19.10 1.44
C ASP A 547 -10.75 -19.48 0.80
N VAL A 548 -11.47 -18.51 0.24
CA VAL A 548 -12.75 -18.72 -0.44
C VAL A 548 -12.56 -19.43 -1.78
N LEU A 549 -11.51 -19.11 -2.54
CA LEU A 549 -11.16 -19.78 -3.79
C LEU A 549 -10.75 -21.24 -3.54
N GLU A 550 -9.97 -21.54 -2.50
CA GLU A 550 -9.65 -22.92 -2.13
C GLU A 550 -10.89 -23.70 -1.68
N LYS A 551 -11.75 -23.11 -0.83
CA LYS A 551 -13.01 -23.74 -0.40
C LYS A 551 -13.91 -24.04 -1.60
N ARG A 552 -13.95 -23.14 -2.59
CA ARG A 552 -14.67 -23.33 -3.85
C ARG A 552 -14.05 -24.43 -4.71
N ALA A 553 -12.72 -24.46 -4.87
CA ALA A 553 -12.04 -25.50 -5.66
C ALA A 553 -12.33 -26.90 -5.08
N ARG A 554 -12.22 -27.07 -3.76
CA ARG A 554 -12.59 -28.31 -3.06
C ARG A 554 -14.05 -28.71 -3.28
N GLN A 555 -14.97 -27.74 -3.34
CA GLN A 555 -16.39 -27.99 -3.65
C GLN A 555 -16.62 -28.37 -5.12
N GLU A 556 -15.89 -27.79 -6.06
CA GLU A 556 -15.95 -28.13 -7.48
C GLU A 556 -15.35 -29.53 -7.74
N GLU A 557 -14.26 -29.90 -7.06
CA GLU A 557 -13.72 -31.27 -7.03
C GLU A 557 -14.72 -32.27 -6.43
N GLU A 558 -15.33 -31.94 -5.29
CA GLU A 558 -16.39 -32.75 -4.68
C GLU A 558 -17.59 -32.96 -5.62
N LEU A 559 -18.01 -31.92 -6.34
CA LEU A 559 -19.09 -31.99 -7.32
C LEU A 559 -18.69 -32.86 -8.51
N HIS A 560 -17.49 -32.70 -9.06
CA HIS A 560 -16.98 -33.56 -10.14
C HIS A 560 -16.95 -35.04 -9.72
N CYS A 561 -16.49 -35.34 -8.50
CA CYS A 561 -16.53 -36.69 -7.94
C CYS A 561 -17.95 -37.25 -7.75
N LYS A 562 -18.95 -36.39 -7.50
CA LYS A 562 -20.38 -36.77 -7.45
C LYS A 562 -20.95 -36.97 -8.85
N GLU A 563 -20.56 -36.14 -9.82
CA GLU A 563 -20.97 -36.25 -11.22
C GLU A 563 -20.41 -37.50 -11.91
N MET A 564 -19.15 -37.88 -11.63
CA MET A 564 -18.58 -39.17 -12.07
C MET A 564 -19.38 -40.35 -11.52
N LYS A 565 -19.66 -40.38 -10.21
CA LYS A 565 -20.49 -41.44 -9.60
C LYS A 565 -21.91 -41.48 -10.18
N LEU A 566 -22.47 -40.32 -10.56
CA LEU A 566 -23.77 -40.25 -11.24
C LEU A 566 -23.70 -40.70 -12.70
N SER A 567 -22.59 -40.50 -13.42
CA SER A 567 -22.43 -40.99 -14.80
C SER A 567 -22.15 -42.51 -14.84
N GLU A 568 -21.40 -43.03 -13.87
CA GLU A 568 -21.24 -44.46 -13.59
C GLU A 568 -22.58 -45.12 -13.21
N ALA A 569 -23.35 -44.52 -12.29
CA ALA A 569 -24.68 -45.03 -11.93
C ALA A 569 -25.66 -45.01 -13.13
N ARG A 570 -25.58 -43.99 -13.99
CA ARG A 570 -26.38 -43.90 -15.23
C ARG A 570 -25.95 -44.92 -16.28
N SER A 571 -24.66 -45.22 -16.44
CA SER A 571 -24.21 -46.25 -17.39
C SER A 571 -24.63 -47.64 -16.93
N LEU A 572 -24.53 -47.94 -15.63
CA LEU A 572 -25.08 -49.16 -15.02
C LEU A 572 -26.60 -49.25 -15.14
N GLN A 573 -27.32 -48.13 -14.97
CA GLN A 573 -28.77 -48.08 -15.24
C GLN A 573 -29.06 -48.40 -16.71
N MET A 574 -28.33 -47.81 -17.66
CA MET A 574 -28.51 -48.06 -19.09
C MET A 574 -28.22 -49.50 -19.50
N THR A 575 -27.24 -50.18 -18.87
CA THR A 575 -27.02 -51.62 -19.10
C THR A 575 -28.15 -52.45 -18.50
N LEU A 576 -28.61 -52.18 -17.27
CA LEU A 576 -29.75 -52.89 -16.68
C LEU A 576 -31.07 -52.63 -17.44
N GLU A 577 -31.24 -51.44 -18.02
CA GLU A 577 -32.36 -51.13 -18.93
C GLU A 577 -32.23 -51.84 -20.28
N GLN A 578 -31.03 -52.15 -20.74
CA GLN A 578 -30.79 -53.01 -21.91
C GLN A 578 -31.09 -54.48 -21.57
N ASP A 579 -30.51 -55.00 -20.49
CA ASP A 579 -30.72 -56.37 -20.02
C ASP A 579 -32.19 -56.65 -19.76
N THR A 580 -32.91 -55.76 -19.07
CA THR A 580 -34.36 -55.91 -18.86
C THR A 580 -35.17 -55.74 -20.14
N ARG A 581 -34.69 -55.00 -21.16
CA ARG A 581 -35.35 -54.96 -22.49
C ARG A 581 -35.12 -56.25 -23.25
N ASP A 582 -33.95 -56.87 -23.14
CA ASP A 582 -33.64 -58.13 -23.82
C ASP A 582 -34.27 -59.33 -23.10
N VAL A 583 -34.35 -59.32 -21.77
CA VAL A 583 -35.18 -60.26 -20.98
C VAL A 583 -36.67 -60.08 -21.30
N ARG A 584 -37.17 -58.85 -21.48
CA ARG A 584 -38.55 -58.65 -21.99
C ARG A 584 -38.73 -59.28 -23.36
N LYS A 585 -37.83 -59.05 -24.33
CA LYS A 585 -37.88 -59.74 -25.63
C LYS A 585 -37.85 -61.27 -25.51
N THR A 586 -37.08 -61.86 -24.60
CA THR A 586 -37.08 -63.32 -24.44
C THR A 586 -38.37 -63.83 -23.79
N VAL A 587 -38.95 -63.09 -22.83
CA VAL A 587 -40.30 -63.34 -22.31
C VAL A 587 -41.35 -63.21 -23.42
N ASP A 588 -41.39 -62.11 -24.17
CA ASP A 588 -42.29 -61.91 -25.32
C ASP A 588 -42.19 -63.08 -26.31
N ASN A 589 -40.97 -63.54 -26.62
CA ASN A 589 -40.75 -64.69 -27.51
C ASN A 589 -41.20 -66.05 -26.90
N LEU A 590 -41.14 -66.20 -25.57
CA LEU A 590 -41.65 -67.38 -24.86
C LEU A 590 -43.17 -67.35 -24.73
N GLU A 591 -43.77 -66.19 -24.49
CA GLU A 591 -45.22 -65.98 -24.51
C GLU A 591 -45.79 -66.20 -25.91
N ASN A 592 -45.14 -65.69 -26.97
CA ASN A 592 -45.53 -65.98 -28.36
C ASN A 592 -45.40 -67.46 -28.72
N LYS A 593 -44.47 -68.21 -28.11
CA LYS A 593 -44.40 -69.68 -28.25
C LYS A 593 -45.53 -70.34 -27.47
N LEU A 594 -45.75 -69.96 -26.22
CA LEU A 594 -46.81 -70.48 -25.36
C LEU A 594 -48.21 -70.23 -25.97
N GLN A 595 -48.45 -69.07 -26.58
CA GLN A 595 -49.68 -68.77 -27.30
C GLN A 595 -49.86 -69.69 -28.52
N LYS A 596 -48.78 -70.02 -29.25
CA LYS A 596 -48.84 -70.99 -30.36
C LYS A 596 -49.11 -72.41 -29.86
N GLU A 597 -48.47 -72.84 -28.78
CA GLU A 597 -48.76 -74.13 -28.12
C GLU A 597 -50.20 -74.19 -27.58
N ILE A 598 -50.72 -73.09 -27.03
CA ILE A 598 -52.13 -72.97 -26.60
C ILE A 598 -53.07 -73.04 -27.81
N LEU A 599 -52.77 -72.35 -28.92
CA LEU A 599 -53.57 -72.43 -30.14
C LEU A 599 -53.60 -73.85 -30.71
N ILE A 600 -52.45 -74.52 -30.79
CA ILE A 600 -52.32 -75.93 -31.19
C ILE A 600 -53.11 -76.83 -30.21
N GLN A 601 -52.99 -76.61 -28.91
CA GLN A 601 -53.77 -77.37 -27.90
C GLN A 601 -55.28 -77.12 -28.03
N THR A 602 -55.73 -75.90 -28.36
CA THR A 602 -57.16 -75.64 -28.61
C THR A 602 -57.63 -76.28 -29.90
N GLN A 603 -56.82 -76.28 -30.96
CA GLN A 603 -57.12 -76.97 -32.22
C GLN A 603 -57.24 -78.49 -31.97
N ILE A 604 -56.28 -79.10 -31.29
CA ILE A 604 -56.31 -80.52 -30.91
C ILE A 604 -57.52 -80.83 -30.01
N ARG A 605 -57.95 -79.89 -29.13
CA ARG A 605 -59.19 -80.05 -28.36
C ARG A 605 -60.43 -80.01 -29.24
N THR A 606 -60.52 -79.10 -30.21
CA THR A 606 -61.66 -79.04 -31.14
C THR A 606 -61.69 -80.23 -32.11
N GLU A 607 -60.53 -80.71 -32.56
CA GLU A 607 -60.41 -81.94 -33.37
C GLU A 607 -60.81 -83.17 -32.53
N LYS A 608 -60.37 -83.25 -31.26
CA LYS A 608 -60.82 -84.28 -30.32
C LYS A 608 -62.32 -84.21 -30.08
N GLN A 609 -62.91 -83.02 -29.91
CA GLN A 609 -64.35 -82.84 -29.75
C GLN A 609 -65.11 -83.25 -31.02
N HIS A 610 -64.63 -82.90 -32.21
CA HIS A 610 -65.20 -83.36 -33.48
C HIS A 610 -65.17 -84.89 -33.59
N LEU A 611 -64.05 -85.53 -33.23
CA LEU A 611 -63.95 -86.99 -33.19
C LEU A 611 -64.86 -87.63 -32.13
N GLU A 612 -65.05 -86.99 -30.97
CA GLU A 612 -66.00 -87.42 -29.94
C GLU A 612 -67.46 -87.25 -30.39
N GLU A 613 -67.77 -86.20 -31.15
CA GLU A 613 -69.07 -85.98 -31.79
C GLU A 613 -69.32 -86.96 -32.95
N GLU A 614 -68.32 -87.27 -33.76
CA GLU A 614 -68.41 -88.32 -34.80
C GLU A 614 -68.61 -89.70 -34.18
N LEU A 615 -67.87 -90.03 -33.11
CA LEU A 615 -68.09 -91.27 -32.35
C LEU A 615 -69.48 -91.30 -31.69
N ALA A 616 -69.98 -90.18 -31.15
CA ALA A 616 -71.34 -90.08 -30.61
C ALA A 616 -72.41 -90.24 -31.72
N ASN A 617 -72.17 -89.69 -32.92
CA ASN A 617 -73.05 -89.86 -34.06
C ASN A 617 -73.03 -91.30 -34.59
N ILE A 618 -71.86 -91.95 -34.66
CA ILE A 618 -71.72 -93.37 -35.03
C ILE A 618 -72.40 -94.27 -34.00
N ASN A 619 -72.24 -94.00 -32.70
CA ASN A 619 -72.96 -94.70 -31.64
C ASN A 619 -74.48 -94.47 -31.76
N GLY A 620 -74.93 -93.24 -32.00
CA GLY A 620 -76.35 -92.92 -32.21
C GLY A 620 -76.94 -93.47 -33.53
N ILE A 621 -76.09 -93.83 -34.51
CA ILE A 621 -76.48 -94.63 -35.68
C ILE A 621 -76.56 -96.11 -35.30
N HIS A 622 -75.58 -96.63 -34.56
CA HIS A 622 -75.59 -98.00 -34.06
C HIS A 622 -76.79 -98.29 -33.15
N GLU A 623 -77.16 -97.38 -32.26
CA GLU A 623 -78.38 -97.46 -31.44
C GLU A 623 -79.65 -97.48 -32.30
N LYS A 624 -79.72 -96.67 -33.37
CA LYS A 624 -80.85 -96.66 -34.31
C LYS A 624 -80.92 -97.96 -35.12
N ASP A 625 -79.79 -98.52 -35.52
CA ASP A 625 -79.74 -99.80 -36.22
C ASP A 625 -79.99 -100.98 -35.27
N GLN A 626 -79.61 -100.90 -33.99
CA GLN A 626 -80.00 -101.84 -32.95
C GLN A 626 -81.50 -101.74 -32.62
N ALA A 627 -82.08 -100.53 -32.65
CA ALA A 627 -83.53 -100.32 -32.56
C ALA A 627 -84.25 -100.94 -33.77
N ARG A 628 -83.79 -100.69 -35.01
CA ARG A 628 -84.31 -101.33 -36.23
C ARG A 628 -84.19 -102.86 -36.21
N LEU A 629 -83.09 -103.40 -35.69
CA LEU A 629 -82.94 -104.85 -35.46
C LEU A 629 -83.94 -105.37 -34.43
N SER A 630 -84.27 -104.58 -33.40
CA SER A 630 -85.28 -104.92 -32.38
C SER A 630 -86.71 -104.84 -32.93
N GLU A 631 -87.03 -103.81 -33.72
CA GLU A 631 -88.27 -103.68 -34.49
C GLU A 631 -88.42 -104.86 -35.46
N MET A 632 -87.37 -105.22 -36.19
CA MET A 632 -87.37 -106.40 -37.08
C MET A 632 -87.53 -107.70 -36.29
N GLN A 633 -86.96 -107.81 -35.09
CA GLN A 633 -87.17 -108.95 -34.19
C GLN A 633 -88.61 -109.02 -33.66
N GLU A 634 -89.27 -107.87 -33.45
CA GLU A 634 -90.69 -107.79 -33.12
C GLU A 634 -91.59 -108.13 -34.31
N VAL A 635 -91.26 -107.66 -35.52
CA VAL A 635 -91.92 -108.11 -36.77
C VAL A 635 -91.75 -109.62 -36.97
N ILE A 636 -90.60 -110.21 -36.63
CA ILE A 636 -90.40 -111.66 -36.64
C ILE A 636 -91.28 -112.37 -35.59
N LYS A 637 -91.47 -111.81 -34.39
CA LYS A 637 -92.45 -112.33 -33.40
C LYS A 637 -93.88 -112.27 -33.95
N ASN A 638 -94.26 -111.16 -34.56
CA ASN A 638 -95.60 -110.95 -35.12
C ASN A 638 -95.88 -111.88 -36.32
N LEU A 639 -94.90 -112.06 -37.22
CA LEU A 639 -94.97 -113.07 -38.29
C LEU A 639 -94.99 -114.50 -37.75
N SER A 640 -94.36 -114.75 -36.59
CA SER A 640 -94.43 -116.05 -35.91
C SER A 640 -95.80 -116.29 -35.26
N ALA A 641 -96.44 -115.25 -34.72
CA ALA A 641 -97.82 -115.29 -34.23
C ALA A 641 -98.80 -115.57 -35.38
N VAL A 642 -98.71 -114.84 -36.50
CA VAL A 642 -99.51 -115.11 -37.71
C VAL A 642 -99.29 -116.54 -38.24
N ARG A 643 -98.07 -117.09 -38.13
CA ARG A 643 -97.79 -118.50 -38.42
C ARG A 643 -98.47 -119.48 -37.46
N ALA A 644 -98.63 -119.12 -36.18
CA ALA A 644 -99.37 -119.91 -35.20
C ALA A 644 -100.88 -119.83 -35.47
N ASP A 645 -101.41 -118.65 -35.81
CA ASP A 645 -102.83 -118.45 -36.13
C ASP A 645 -103.24 -119.18 -37.42
N LEU A 646 -102.42 -119.16 -38.46
CA LEU A 646 -102.61 -119.99 -39.66
C LEU A 646 -102.55 -121.50 -39.33
N ALA A 647 -101.70 -121.92 -38.40
CA ALA A 647 -101.67 -123.31 -37.93
C ALA A 647 -102.94 -123.67 -37.11
N ASN A 648 -103.48 -122.73 -36.33
CA ASN A 648 -104.74 -122.87 -35.62
C ASN A 648 -105.94 -122.95 -36.58
N GLN A 649 -106.00 -122.12 -37.62
CA GLN A 649 -107.03 -122.19 -38.66
C GLN A 649 -106.99 -123.54 -39.41
N ILE A 650 -105.80 -124.07 -39.72
CA ILE A 650 -105.64 -125.42 -40.29
C ILE A 650 -106.06 -126.52 -39.30
N ALA A 651 -105.93 -126.29 -37.99
CA ALA A 651 -106.46 -127.19 -36.97
C ALA A 651 -107.99 -127.09 -36.83
N GLU A 652 -108.59 -125.93 -37.10
CA GLU A 652 -110.03 -125.69 -37.07
C GLU A 652 -110.74 -126.24 -38.31
N GLU A 653 -110.17 -126.10 -39.52
CA GLU A 653 -110.67 -126.86 -40.68
C GLU A 653 -110.55 -128.38 -40.48
N LYS A 654 -109.53 -128.84 -39.73
CA LYS A 654 -109.43 -130.25 -39.30
C LYS A 654 -110.40 -130.63 -38.17
N LYS A 655 -111.07 -129.68 -37.52
CA LYS A 655 -112.21 -129.93 -36.61
C LYS A 655 -113.53 -129.95 -37.39
N SER A 656 -113.82 -128.93 -38.21
CA SER A 656 -115.06 -128.87 -39.00
C SER A 656 -115.18 -130.03 -40.00
N LYS A 657 -114.08 -130.43 -40.64
CA LYS A 657 -114.03 -131.64 -41.49
C LYS A 657 -114.20 -132.96 -40.72
N LYS A 658 -113.93 -132.98 -39.41
CA LYS A 658 -114.28 -134.11 -38.52
C LYS A 658 -115.73 -134.05 -38.04
N GLU A 659 -116.34 -132.87 -37.96
CA GLU A 659 -117.75 -132.71 -37.57
C GLU A 659 -118.71 -133.12 -38.69
N MET A 660 -118.40 -132.81 -39.95
CA MET A 660 -119.13 -133.36 -41.10
C MET A 660 -119.09 -134.91 -41.15
N VAL A 661 -118.01 -135.53 -40.65
CA VAL A 661 -117.90 -137.00 -40.52
C VAL A 661 -118.69 -137.53 -39.32
N LYS A 662 -118.80 -136.77 -38.22
CA LYS A 662 -119.67 -137.14 -37.07
C LYS A 662 -121.13 -137.21 -37.50
N SER A 663 -121.66 -136.21 -38.22
CA SER A 663 -123.06 -136.22 -38.65
C SER A 663 -123.40 -137.33 -39.66
N ALA A 664 -122.43 -137.77 -40.46
CA ALA A 664 -122.58 -138.98 -41.28
C ALA A 664 -122.60 -140.26 -40.41
N MET A 665 -121.73 -140.36 -39.40
CA MET A 665 -121.76 -141.46 -38.42
C MET A 665 -123.02 -141.44 -37.54
N GLU A 666 -123.65 -140.30 -37.27
CA GLU A 666 -124.86 -140.22 -36.44
C GLU A 666 -126.09 -140.83 -37.13
N LEU A 667 -126.18 -140.78 -38.47
CA LEU A 667 -127.20 -141.51 -39.23
C LEU A 667 -126.90 -143.02 -39.31
N GLN A 668 -125.63 -143.41 -39.48
CA GLN A 668 -125.20 -144.81 -39.40
C GLN A 668 -125.54 -145.41 -38.02
N LYS A 669 -125.32 -144.62 -36.96
CA LYS A 669 -125.53 -145.01 -35.56
C LYS A 669 -127.00 -145.17 -35.16
N GLN A 670 -127.95 -144.56 -35.89
CA GLN A 670 -129.39 -144.85 -35.69
C GLN A 670 -129.78 -146.24 -36.18
N ILE A 671 -129.13 -146.75 -37.22
CA ILE A 671 -129.33 -148.14 -37.69
C ILE A 671 -128.67 -149.11 -36.70
N GLU A 672 -127.45 -148.80 -36.27
CA GLU A 672 -126.73 -149.61 -35.29
C GLU A 672 -127.41 -149.62 -33.92
N SER A 673 -128.06 -148.54 -33.46
CA SER A 673 -128.75 -148.51 -32.16
C SER A 673 -129.93 -149.48 -32.07
N VAL A 674 -130.71 -149.65 -33.15
CA VAL A 674 -131.78 -150.67 -33.22
C VAL A 674 -131.19 -152.09 -33.14
N GLN A 675 -129.99 -152.28 -33.69
CA GLN A 675 -129.24 -153.54 -33.61
C GLN A 675 -128.58 -153.74 -32.23
N GLU A 676 -128.22 -152.67 -31.53
CA GLU A 676 -127.74 -152.71 -30.15
C GLU A 676 -128.87 -153.01 -29.15
N GLU A 677 -130.10 -152.53 -29.36
CA GLU A 677 -131.31 -152.94 -28.60
C GLU A 677 -131.56 -154.45 -28.71
N MET A 678 -131.43 -155.01 -29.93
CA MET A 678 -131.46 -156.46 -30.14
C MET A 678 -130.30 -157.19 -29.43
N SER A 679 -129.18 -156.50 -29.15
CA SER A 679 -128.05 -157.02 -28.37
C SER A 679 -128.25 -156.94 -26.85
N THR A 680 -128.96 -155.93 -26.34
CA THR A 680 -129.16 -155.72 -24.90
C THR A 680 -130.19 -156.69 -24.33
N ILE A 681 -131.25 -156.99 -25.07
CA ILE A 681 -132.16 -158.12 -24.78
C ILE A 681 -131.35 -159.42 -24.64
N ASN A 682 -130.39 -159.64 -25.56
CA ASN A 682 -129.52 -160.83 -25.57
C ASN A 682 -128.50 -160.85 -24.41
N LYS A 683 -128.16 -159.69 -23.82
CA LYS A 683 -127.32 -159.54 -22.63
C LYS A 683 -128.13 -159.72 -21.33
N GLN A 684 -129.40 -159.30 -21.31
CA GLN A 684 -130.30 -159.51 -20.16
C GLN A 684 -130.62 -161.00 -19.96
N LEU A 685 -130.93 -161.72 -21.06
CA LEU A 685 -130.94 -163.19 -21.15
C LEU A 685 -129.57 -163.86 -20.87
N LYS A 686 -128.51 -163.09 -20.63
CA LYS A 686 -127.18 -163.61 -20.26
C LYS A 686 -126.87 -163.41 -18.77
N LEU A 687 -127.47 -162.41 -18.13
CA LEU A 687 -127.47 -162.27 -16.68
C LEU A 687 -128.31 -163.36 -16.02
N GLU A 688 -129.46 -163.75 -16.59
CA GLU A 688 -130.22 -164.94 -16.13
C GLU A 688 -129.38 -166.22 -16.21
N ARG A 689 -128.63 -166.40 -17.32
CA ARG A 689 -127.69 -167.51 -17.50
C ARG A 689 -126.52 -167.49 -16.50
N ASP A 690 -126.22 -166.34 -15.90
CA ASP A 690 -125.15 -166.16 -14.92
C ASP A 690 -125.62 -166.23 -13.46
N VAL A 691 -126.90 -165.99 -13.16
CA VAL A 691 -127.49 -166.27 -11.82
C VAL A 691 -127.66 -167.78 -11.62
N HIS A 692 -128.25 -168.50 -12.58
CA HIS A 692 -128.38 -169.97 -12.51
C HIS A 692 -127.03 -170.72 -12.59
N LYS A 693 -125.95 -170.01 -12.91
CA LYS A 693 -124.55 -170.49 -12.88
C LYS A 693 -124.00 -170.61 -11.46
N GLN A 694 -124.63 -169.94 -10.49
CA GLN A 694 -124.24 -169.94 -9.09
C GLN A 694 -124.96 -171.08 -8.34
N GLU A 695 -126.29 -171.15 -8.44
CA GLU A 695 -127.13 -172.18 -7.79
C GLU A 695 -126.76 -173.62 -8.22
N LEU A 696 -126.57 -173.85 -9.52
CA LEU A 696 -126.15 -175.16 -10.06
C LEU A 696 -124.67 -175.48 -9.83
N GLY A 697 -123.87 -174.51 -9.37
CA GLY A 697 -122.48 -174.71 -8.97
C GLY A 697 -122.38 -175.41 -7.61
N GLU A 698 -123.21 -174.97 -6.66
CA GLU A 698 -123.22 -175.47 -5.28
C GLU A 698 -123.76 -176.92 -5.19
N LEU A 699 -124.84 -177.24 -5.90
CA LEU A 699 -125.39 -178.61 -5.93
C LEU A 699 -124.52 -179.65 -6.68
N ARG A 700 -123.52 -179.23 -7.46
CA ARG A 700 -122.65 -180.15 -8.23
C ARG A 700 -121.23 -180.28 -7.69
N SER A 701 -120.76 -179.37 -6.86
CA SER A 701 -119.50 -179.54 -6.12
C SER A 701 -119.61 -180.70 -5.12
N GLU A 702 -120.76 -180.86 -4.44
CA GLU A 702 -121.07 -182.00 -3.58
C GLU A 702 -121.07 -183.33 -4.34
N LEU A 703 -121.78 -183.40 -5.48
CA LEU A 703 -121.85 -184.60 -6.32
C LEU A 703 -120.45 -185.07 -6.79
N LYS A 704 -119.56 -184.11 -7.09
CA LYS A 704 -118.18 -184.33 -7.54
C LYS A 704 -117.28 -184.94 -6.46
N GLN A 705 -117.67 -184.85 -5.18
CA GLN A 705 -116.87 -185.30 -4.03
C GLN A 705 -117.25 -186.72 -3.53
N MET A 706 -118.43 -187.22 -3.92
CA MET A 706 -118.93 -188.55 -3.51
C MET A 706 -118.74 -189.65 -4.57
N LYS A 707 -119.03 -189.39 -5.85
CA LYS A 707 -119.04 -190.47 -6.86
C LYS A 707 -117.66 -191.12 -7.05
N THR A 708 -116.59 -190.32 -7.04
CA THR A 708 -115.20 -190.79 -7.12
C THR A 708 -114.77 -191.73 -5.99
N LYS A 709 -115.50 -191.76 -4.86
CA LYS A 709 -115.32 -192.73 -3.76
C LYS A 709 -116.19 -193.99 -3.90
N HIS A 710 -117.15 -193.98 -4.82
CA HIS A 710 -118.00 -195.13 -5.15
C HIS A 710 -117.41 -195.91 -6.34
N ASP A 711 -116.87 -195.22 -7.34
CA ASP A 711 -116.27 -195.80 -8.56
C ASP A 711 -115.16 -196.84 -8.25
N GLN A 712 -114.48 -196.73 -7.10
CA GLN A 712 -113.46 -197.68 -6.64
C GLN A 712 -114.03 -198.93 -5.95
N ARG A 713 -115.18 -198.85 -5.27
CA ARG A 713 -115.76 -199.97 -4.50
C ARG A 713 -116.59 -200.92 -5.35
N VAL A 714 -117.22 -200.42 -6.42
CA VAL A 714 -118.06 -201.23 -7.32
C VAL A 714 -117.23 -202.23 -8.13
N GLN A 715 -116.01 -201.84 -8.54
CA GLN A 715 -115.11 -202.73 -9.30
C GLN A 715 -114.58 -203.92 -8.48
N GLU A 716 -114.67 -203.87 -7.15
CA GLU A 716 -114.34 -204.99 -6.26
C GLU A 716 -115.55 -205.91 -6.04
N MET A 717 -116.77 -205.37 -5.87
CA MET A 717 -117.98 -206.20 -5.73
C MET A 717 -118.35 -206.96 -7.01
N MET A 718 -118.26 -206.35 -8.21
CA MET A 718 -118.75 -207.01 -9.43
C MET A 718 -117.93 -208.26 -9.84
N LYS A 719 -116.70 -208.39 -9.34
CA LYS A 719 -115.89 -209.62 -9.50
C LYS A 719 -116.47 -210.81 -8.72
N LEU A 720 -117.14 -210.55 -7.60
CA LEU A 720 -117.89 -211.56 -6.84
C LEU A 720 -119.24 -211.84 -7.51
N PHE A 721 -119.89 -210.83 -8.10
CA PHE A 721 -121.19 -211.04 -8.75
C PHE A 721 -121.10 -211.95 -10.00
N ASN A 722 -119.96 -212.00 -10.70
CA ASN A 722 -119.75 -213.00 -11.75
C ASN A 722 -119.51 -214.43 -11.20
N GLN A 723 -119.18 -214.59 -9.92
CA GLN A 723 -119.25 -215.89 -9.23
C GLN A 723 -120.69 -216.20 -8.78
N GLU A 724 -121.59 -215.21 -8.81
CA GLU A 724 -123.05 -215.39 -8.72
C GLU A 724 -123.70 -215.52 -10.12
N LYS A 725 -123.28 -216.59 -10.80
CA LYS A 725 -124.21 -217.68 -11.18
C LYS A 725 -125.14 -217.40 -12.37
N GLU A 726 -124.96 -218.03 -13.53
CA GLU A 726 -124.62 -219.44 -13.83
C GLU A 726 -125.59 -220.47 -13.21
N GLU A 727 -125.79 -220.53 -11.88
CA GLU A 727 -126.93 -221.29 -11.30
C GLU A 727 -128.30 -220.72 -11.73
N ALA A 728 -128.45 -219.40 -11.91
CA ALA A 728 -129.71 -218.79 -12.34
C ALA A 728 -130.08 -219.16 -13.79
N VAL A 729 -129.07 -219.37 -14.65
CA VAL A 729 -129.24 -219.79 -16.05
C VAL A 729 -129.89 -221.19 -16.12
N ASN A 730 -129.63 -222.05 -15.12
CA ASN A 730 -130.19 -223.39 -15.05
C ASN A 730 -131.69 -223.44 -14.68
N HIS A 731 -132.30 -222.37 -14.15
CA HIS A 731 -133.72 -222.38 -13.74
C HIS A 731 -134.70 -221.88 -14.80
N ILE A 732 -134.46 -220.73 -15.44
CA ILE A 732 -135.40 -220.18 -16.45
C ILE A 732 -135.35 -220.94 -17.79
N GLY A 733 -134.42 -221.89 -17.94
CA GLY A 733 -134.56 -222.97 -18.94
C GLY A 733 -135.91 -223.69 -18.87
N MET A 734 -136.50 -223.84 -17.68
CA MET A 734 -137.80 -224.51 -17.51
C MET A 734 -139.02 -223.67 -17.94
N LEU A 735 -138.95 -222.33 -17.93
CA LEU A 735 -140.08 -221.48 -18.33
C LEU A 735 -140.19 -221.26 -19.85
N LYS A 736 -139.16 -221.63 -20.62
CA LYS A 736 -139.29 -221.74 -22.09
C LYS A 736 -140.22 -222.88 -22.53
N SER A 737 -140.57 -223.80 -21.62
CA SER A 737 -141.47 -224.93 -21.90
C SER A 737 -142.95 -224.56 -21.85
N GLU A 738 -143.34 -223.60 -21.00
CA GLU A 738 -144.75 -223.42 -20.63
C GLU A 738 -145.53 -222.46 -21.56
N LEU A 739 -145.00 -221.26 -21.86
CA LEU A 739 -145.72 -220.31 -22.75
C LEU A 739 -145.72 -220.71 -24.24
N VAL A 740 -145.24 -221.92 -24.56
CA VAL A 740 -145.47 -222.55 -25.87
C VAL A 740 -146.96 -222.87 -26.07
N ASP A 741 -147.71 -223.14 -24.99
CA ASP A 741 -149.11 -223.57 -25.06
C ASP A 741 -150.09 -222.42 -25.38
N GLU A 742 -149.90 -221.22 -24.85
CA GLU A 742 -150.80 -220.07 -25.16
C GLU A 742 -150.82 -219.72 -26.65
N ARG A 743 -149.71 -219.98 -27.36
CA ARG A 743 -149.54 -219.69 -28.80
C ARG A 743 -150.49 -220.50 -29.70
N ASN A 744 -151.20 -221.48 -29.14
CA ASN A 744 -152.22 -222.27 -29.82
C ASN A 744 -153.65 -221.71 -29.68
N PHE A 745 -153.98 -220.96 -28.62
CA PHE A 745 -155.37 -220.61 -28.30
C PHE A 745 -155.95 -219.48 -29.17
N VAL A 746 -155.26 -218.33 -29.29
CA VAL A 746 -155.79 -217.13 -29.97
C VAL A 746 -155.93 -217.30 -31.51
N LYS A 747 -155.31 -218.33 -32.10
CA LYS A 747 -155.51 -218.70 -33.51
C LYS A 747 -156.97 -219.08 -33.84
N ALA A 748 -157.78 -219.43 -32.83
CA ALA A 748 -159.19 -219.78 -33.01
C ALA A 748 -160.10 -218.56 -33.29
N HIS A 749 -159.97 -217.46 -32.53
CA HIS A 749 -160.93 -216.35 -32.56
C HIS A 749 -160.87 -215.48 -33.83
N ARG A 750 -159.83 -215.62 -34.64
CA ARG A 750 -159.56 -214.88 -35.89
C ARG A 750 -160.60 -215.05 -37.01
N ARG A 751 -161.70 -215.79 -36.77
CA ARG A 751 -162.67 -216.25 -37.80
C ARG A 751 -164.11 -215.77 -37.61
N GLN A 752 -164.42 -214.96 -36.59
CA GLN A 752 -165.81 -214.59 -36.27
C GLN A 752 -166.22 -213.15 -36.65
N VAL A 753 -165.34 -212.15 -36.47
CA VAL A 753 -165.70 -210.73 -36.66
C VAL A 753 -165.79 -210.31 -38.13
N GLU A 754 -165.00 -210.92 -39.02
CA GLU A 754 -165.02 -210.66 -40.47
C GLU A 754 -166.42 -210.79 -41.11
N LYS A 755 -167.30 -211.59 -40.49
CA LYS A 755 -168.69 -211.77 -40.94
C LYS A 755 -169.62 -210.59 -40.62
N MET A 756 -169.30 -209.75 -39.62
CA MET A 756 -170.30 -208.89 -38.98
C MET A 756 -170.45 -207.47 -39.53
N LYS A 757 -169.49 -206.92 -40.30
CA LYS A 757 -169.63 -205.53 -40.82
C LYS A 757 -169.80 -205.36 -42.33
N ILE A 758 -169.77 -206.47 -43.07
CA ILE A 758 -170.36 -206.56 -44.42
C ILE A 758 -171.89 -206.24 -44.37
N GLU A 759 -172.52 -206.30 -43.19
CA GLU A 759 -173.91 -205.85 -43.01
C GLU A 759 -174.09 -204.32 -42.98
N CYS A 760 -173.07 -203.50 -42.68
CA CYS A 760 -173.24 -202.05 -42.64
C CYS A 760 -173.18 -201.39 -44.03
N ASP A 761 -172.46 -201.99 -45.00
CA ASP A 761 -172.40 -201.49 -46.38
C ASP A 761 -173.76 -201.54 -47.09
N LYS A 762 -174.75 -202.25 -46.53
CA LYS A 762 -176.14 -202.26 -47.02
C LYS A 762 -176.95 -201.00 -46.68
N LEU A 763 -176.75 -200.38 -45.53
CA LEU A 763 -177.73 -199.41 -44.99
C LEU A 763 -177.55 -197.98 -45.54
N THR A 764 -176.33 -197.55 -45.86
CA THR A 764 -176.12 -196.17 -46.37
C THR A 764 -176.60 -196.00 -47.82
N ALA A 765 -176.81 -197.10 -48.55
CA ALA A 765 -177.38 -197.10 -49.90
C ALA A 765 -178.87 -196.68 -49.94
N GLU A 766 -179.54 -196.55 -48.80
CA GLU A 766 -180.93 -196.07 -48.71
C GLU A 766 -181.02 -194.53 -48.69
N LEU A 767 -179.98 -193.81 -48.25
CA LEU A 767 -180.06 -192.35 -48.07
C LEU A 767 -179.94 -191.56 -49.38
N THR A 768 -179.27 -192.13 -50.39
CA THR A 768 -179.21 -191.58 -51.76
C THR A 768 -180.59 -191.40 -52.41
N HIS A 769 -181.61 -192.09 -51.90
CA HIS A 769 -182.97 -192.06 -52.43
C HIS A 769 -183.80 -190.84 -51.97
N LYS A 770 -183.37 -190.09 -50.93
CA LYS A 770 -184.26 -189.11 -50.25
C LYS A 770 -184.11 -187.64 -50.67
N GLU A 771 -182.94 -187.17 -51.07
CA GLU A 771 -182.77 -185.74 -51.37
C GLU A 771 -183.25 -185.33 -52.77
N GLU A 772 -183.40 -186.28 -53.71
CA GLU A 772 -184.00 -186.03 -55.03
C GLU A 772 -185.45 -185.50 -54.96
N GLU A 773 -186.17 -185.79 -53.87
CA GLU A 773 -187.56 -185.33 -53.69
C GLU A 773 -187.68 -183.82 -53.54
N ASN A 774 -186.72 -183.17 -52.87
CA ASN A 774 -186.81 -181.76 -52.51
C ASN A 774 -186.54 -180.81 -53.71
N ALA A 775 -186.02 -181.36 -54.81
CA ALA A 775 -185.78 -180.65 -56.08
C ALA A 775 -187.05 -180.09 -56.76
N LYS A 776 -188.25 -180.34 -56.22
CA LYS A 776 -189.55 -180.04 -56.85
C LYS A 776 -190.28 -178.79 -56.31
N ILE A 777 -189.91 -178.26 -55.14
CA ILE A 777 -190.78 -177.31 -54.41
C ILE A 777 -190.50 -175.83 -54.72
N LYS A 778 -189.28 -175.30 -54.60
CA LYS A 778 -189.06 -173.82 -54.75
C LYS A 778 -189.17 -173.26 -56.17
N ARG A 779 -189.35 -174.11 -57.20
CA ARG A 779 -189.86 -173.67 -58.53
C ARG A 779 -191.34 -173.24 -58.49
N LYS A 780 -192.08 -173.46 -57.40
CA LYS A 780 -193.52 -173.15 -57.27
C LYS A 780 -193.86 -171.86 -56.51
N CYS A 781 -192.90 -170.96 -56.27
CA CYS A 781 -193.14 -169.61 -55.71
C CYS A 781 -192.40 -168.53 -56.52
N ASN A 782 -192.34 -168.58 -57.85
CA ASN A 782 -193.45 -168.34 -58.81
C ASN A 782 -194.15 -166.99 -58.65
N ILE A 783 -194.23 -166.25 -59.77
CA ILE A 783 -195.42 -165.69 -60.43
C ILE A 783 -196.29 -164.67 -59.64
N ILE A 784 -196.62 -164.93 -58.37
CA ILE A 784 -197.69 -164.25 -57.61
C ILE A 784 -197.36 -162.78 -57.23
N LYS A 785 -196.13 -162.30 -57.47
CA LYS A 785 -195.79 -160.87 -57.40
C LYS A 785 -195.32 -160.27 -58.73
N GLN A 786 -195.79 -160.87 -59.82
CA GLN A 786 -195.77 -160.29 -61.17
C GLN A 786 -197.15 -159.70 -61.54
N GLU A 787 -198.15 -159.80 -60.66
CA GLU A 787 -199.57 -159.50 -60.92
C GLU A 787 -200.07 -158.17 -60.31
N LEU A 788 -199.26 -157.49 -59.50
CA LEU A 788 -199.63 -156.33 -58.67
C LEU A 788 -198.45 -155.35 -58.57
N ASP A 789 -198.50 -154.07 -58.94
CA ASP A 789 -199.47 -153.26 -59.71
C ASP A 789 -198.58 -152.14 -60.32
N GLU A 790 -198.13 -152.10 -61.57
CA GLU A 790 -198.77 -152.27 -62.89
C GLU A 790 -199.91 -151.27 -63.19
N LYS A 791 -200.58 -150.77 -62.16
CA LYS A 791 -201.65 -149.78 -62.26
C LYS A 791 -201.35 -148.75 -61.17
N GLU A 792 -201.19 -147.49 -61.51
CA GLU A 792 -202.34 -146.66 -61.86
C GLU A 792 -203.52 -146.95 -60.89
N VAL A 793 -203.46 -146.30 -59.73
CA VAL A 793 -204.61 -145.54 -59.24
C VAL A 793 -204.18 -144.09 -59.44
N VAL A 794 -204.14 -143.59 -60.68
CA VAL A 794 -205.27 -143.05 -61.49
C VAL A 794 -205.81 -141.76 -60.83
N ARG A 795 -206.67 -141.03 -61.53
CA ARG A 795 -207.79 -140.37 -60.83
C ARG A 795 -208.33 -141.27 -59.71
N LYS A 796 -208.64 -140.74 -58.54
CA LYS A 796 -209.25 -139.42 -58.36
C LYS A 796 -208.37 -138.45 -57.58
#